data_AF-A0A9Q4G7M8-F1
#
_entry.id   AF-A0A9Q4G7M8-F1
#
_cell.length_a   1.000
_cell.length_b   1.000
_cell.length_c   1.000
_cell.angle_alpha   90.00
_cell.angle_beta   90.00
_cell.angle_gamma   90.00
#
_symmetry.space_group_name_H-M   'P 1'
#
loop_
_entity.id
_entity.type
_entity.pdbx_description
1 polymer ?
#
loop_
_entity_poly.entity_id
_entity_poly.type
_entity_poly.pdbx_seq_one_letter_code
_entity_poly.pdbx_strand_id
1 'polypeptide(L)'
;MRTFRLFSLLSLTAFSITSALIAQANTGRLQGFIKSPFFNEQILNLSLSPEVRIQINVPSESDFDVNKPTELIFFALPNGNTIEQTIGKAVKEGDDWHFDIQHIGAQARFLRRRAKEYNVVLVYLQTEMKSWPSWRSKHPDNASLVKNIVDSVKSIFKNFDPFVVLTGHSGGGGFTFSFMNAADSIPDMVERISFLDSDYNYEDSYGKKLLGWLKSSDKHFLSVIAYNDSIALYNGKPFVSPTGGTWYRSKMMQKYLSQFFSFKLETDTSFIKYTALNGRIKFILKENPGRQIYHTVQVERNGFIEGMLSGTPYEEQGYRYFGQRAYSSFIQPEVYITRQLGFPQRPANALTGSAFMQKVEYMTFEQRESEIYNEISRGNIPDFLRNMVTIRTTLKDVSGISHSVSYDVTPDYLAIGSNSDFCRIPMGPLTAQRLADISGTTMPTSKLVDDIYVHCETKLAPVSYYPVGNANEMVSKFVEHNQAIEAGRMASGGMPGALTGGIKKDVVISNKITDPARPHHVVIYGWHKLDGVPIQPLTNIHADYYVDYSHGIRLLNSDIIIDGISHKAGDILKDPLLYSILSNETAPMTQASYFSTISGAPVVKAPGGYALFQNYPNPFNPTTIISYQIPEASEVEIKIIDALGREVANLADTVMPAGHHEIPFNAGNLPGGIYFCRFKAGSYLETRKLVLLK
;
A
#
# COMPACT_ATOMS: atom_id res chain seq x y z
N MET A 1 83.54 -1.26 16.13
CA MET A 1 82.59 -0.77 15.11
C MET A 1 81.28 -1.53 15.24
N ARG A 2 80.17 -0.84 14.99
CA ARG A 2 78.77 -1.09 15.39
C ARG A 2 78.16 -2.48 15.05
N THR A 3 77.55 -3.08 16.08
CA THR A 3 76.25 -3.81 16.19
C THR A 3 75.42 -4.10 14.93
N PHE A 4 74.81 -5.29 14.84
CA PHE A 4 73.35 -5.48 14.64
C PHE A 4 72.88 -6.91 15.03
N ARG A 5 71.82 -6.97 15.84
CA ARG A 5 71.09 -8.15 16.36
C ARG A 5 69.59 -7.77 16.42
N LEU A 6 68.69 -8.73 16.15
CA LEU A 6 67.22 -8.78 16.43
C LEU A 6 66.32 -7.85 15.57
N PHE A 7 65.03 -8.12 15.25
CA PHE A 7 63.96 -8.96 15.83
C PHE A 7 62.92 -9.37 14.73
N SER A 8 62.13 -10.41 15.05
CA SER A 8 60.94 -11.01 14.37
C SER A 8 59.69 -10.12 14.22
N LEU A 9 58.75 -10.46 13.30
CA LEU A 9 57.30 -10.67 13.58
C LEU A 9 56.45 -11.13 12.36
N LEU A 10 55.55 -12.10 12.62
CA LEU A 10 54.25 -12.48 12.00
C LEU A 10 53.86 -12.04 10.56
N SER A 11 53.29 -12.98 9.76
CA SER A 11 51.82 -13.05 9.54
C SER A 11 51.35 -13.95 8.37
N LEU A 12 50.24 -14.64 8.67
CA LEU A 12 49.10 -15.04 7.85
C LEU A 12 49.26 -16.08 6.71
N THR A 13 48.87 -17.31 7.07
CA THR A 13 48.10 -18.23 6.23
C THR A 13 46.66 -17.70 6.05
N ALA A 14 46.33 -17.22 4.85
CA ALA A 14 44.95 -17.07 4.39
C ALA A 14 44.93 -17.00 2.85
N PHE A 15 45.09 -18.14 2.20
CA PHE A 15 44.75 -18.31 0.79
C PHE A 15 43.65 -19.37 0.71
N SER A 16 42.59 -19.05 -0.04
CA SER A 16 41.43 -19.91 -0.39
C SER A 16 40.09 -19.69 0.35
N ILE A 17 39.69 -18.42 0.61
CA ILE A 17 38.25 -18.08 0.79
C ILE A 17 37.82 -16.84 -0.03
N THR A 18 38.67 -16.30 -0.91
CA THR A 18 38.35 -15.05 -1.64
C THR A 18 37.79 -15.23 -3.05
N SER A 19 37.64 -16.45 -3.57
CA SER A 19 37.08 -16.69 -4.92
C SER A 19 35.60 -17.10 -4.96
N ALA A 20 34.99 -17.45 -3.83
CA ALA A 20 33.56 -17.81 -3.75
C ALA A 20 32.65 -16.66 -3.29
N LEU A 21 33.21 -15.58 -2.73
CA LEU A 21 32.49 -14.38 -2.28
C LEU A 21 32.43 -13.25 -3.34
N ILE A 22 33.04 -13.45 -4.51
CA ILE A 22 33.04 -12.47 -5.61
C ILE A 22 31.98 -12.82 -6.69
N ALA A 23 31.27 -13.94 -6.56
CA ALA A 23 30.27 -14.38 -7.54
C ALA A 23 28.81 -13.96 -7.23
N GLN A 24 28.58 -13.08 -6.25
CA GLN A 24 27.23 -12.68 -5.82
C GLN A 24 26.98 -11.17 -5.89
N ALA A 25 27.62 -10.48 -6.82
CA ALA A 25 27.47 -9.04 -7.04
C ALA A 25 27.42 -8.73 -8.54
N ASN A 26 26.35 -9.16 -9.23
CA ASN A 26 25.96 -8.64 -10.55
C ASN A 26 24.61 -9.17 -11.07
N THR A 27 23.68 -9.53 -10.19
CA THR A 27 22.33 -9.91 -10.65
C THR A 27 21.49 -8.64 -10.75
N GLY A 28 20.93 -8.32 -11.92
CA GLY A 28 19.93 -7.25 -12.07
C GLY A 28 18.59 -7.53 -11.36
N ARG A 29 18.57 -8.55 -10.48
CA ARG A 29 17.47 -8.92 -9.61
C ARG A 29 17.33 -7.94 -8.46
N LEU A 30 16.18 -7.29 -8.37
CA LEU A 30 15.87 -6.35 -7.29
C LEU A 30 15.14 -7.06 -6.14
N GLN A 31 15.55 -6.76 -4.92
CA GLN A 31 14.96 -7.35 -3.72
C GLN A 31 13.48 -6.96 -3.60
N GLY A 32 12.62 -7.93 -3.31
CA GLY A 32 11.17 -7.75 -3.16
C GLY A 32 10.38 -7.73 -4.47
N PHE A 33 11.05 -7.61 -5.61
CA PHE A 33 10.40 -7.72 -6.92
C PHE A 33 10.17 -9.19 -7.27
N ILE A 34 9.03 -9.46 -7.91
CA ILE A 34 8.71 -10.75 -8.52
C ILE A 34 8.85 -10.69 -10.02
N LYS A 35 9.18 -11.84 -10.60
CA LYS A 35 9.25 -12.00 -12.04
C LYS A 35 7.84 -12.05 -12.63
N SER A 36 7.56 -11.13 -13.54
CA SER A 36 6.38 -11.15 -14.41
C SER A 36 6.42 -12.41 -15.30
N PRO A 37 5.28 -13.10 -15.50
CA PRO A 37 5.19 -14.17 -16.49
C PRO A 37 5.31 -13.64 -17.93
N PHE A 38 5.17 -12.33 -18.13
CA PHE A 38 5.27 -11.67 -19.42
C PHE A 38 6.57 -10.87 -19.51
N PHE A 39 7.31 -11.07 -20.61
CA PHE A 39 8.56 -10.35 -20.93
C PHE A 39 9.69 -10.47 -19.87
N ASN A 40 9.56 -11.37 -18.89
CA ASN A 40 10.52 -11.57 -17.79
C ASN A 40 10.79 -10.30 -16.95
N GLU A 41 9.91 -9.30 -17.02
CA GLU A 41 10.02 -8.05 -16.27
C GLU A 41 9.94 -8.30 -14.76
N GLN A 42 10.38 -7.32 -13.98
CA GLN A 42 10.29 -7.37 -12.52
C GLN A 42 9.18 -6.46 -12.03
N ILE A 43 8.33 -6.93 -11.12
CA ILE A 43 7.18 -6.18 -10.60
C ILE A 43 7.23 -6.11 -9.07
N LEU A 44 6.96 -4.93 -8.53
CA LEU A 44 6.69 -4.69 -7.11
C LEU A 44 5.39 -3.90 -6.97
N ASN A 45 4.54 -4.29 -6.02
CA ASN A 45 3.33 -3.55 -5.71
C ASN A 45 3.46 -2.95 -4.33
N LEU A 46 3.02 -1.71 -4.19
CA LEU A 46 2.98 -0.99 -2.94
C LEU A 46 1.57 -0.40 -2.80
N SER A 47 1.08 -0.36 -1.58
CA SER A 47 -0.08 0.44 -1.21
C SER A 47 0.40 1.50 -0.24
N LEU A 48 0.35 2.76 -0.64
CA LEU A 48 0.67 3.88 0.24
C LEU A 48 -0.64 4.55 0.63
N SER A 49 -0.90 4.56 1.93
CA SER A 49 -2.07 5.20 2.51
C SER A 49 -1.89 6.73 2.54
N PRO A 50 -2.95 7.51 2.29
CA PRO A 50 -4.31 7.03 1.96
C PRO A 50 -4.50 6.72 0.47
N GLU A 51 -5.06 5.55 0.19
CA GLU A 51 -5.83 5.24 -1.03
C GLU A 51 -5.07 5.30 -2.37
N VAL A 52 -3.73 5.13 -2.39
CA VAL A 52 -2.96 5.04 -3.65
C VAL A 52 -2.30 3.68 -3.80
N ARG A 53 -2.74 2.94 -4.82
CA ARG A 53 -2.11 1.72 -5.29
C ARG A 53 -1.00 2.08 -6.28
N ILE A 54 0.16 1.47 -6.08
CA ILE A 54 1.36 1.68 -6.89
C ILE A 54 1.83 0.34 -7.42
N GLN A 55 2.10 0.28 -8.72
CA GLN A 55 2.82 -0.85 -9.32
C GLN A 55 4.07 -0.34 -10.01
N ILE A 56 5.21 -0.90 -9.63
CA ILE A 56 6.52 -0.59 -10.21
C ILE A 56 6.88 -1.72 -11.17
N ASN A 57 7.05 -1.42 -12.45
CA ASN A 57 7.48 -2.33 -13.48
C ASN A 57 8.90 -1.96 -13.93
N VAL A 58 9.82 -2.91 -13.77
CA VAL A 58 11.26 -2.77 -14.01
C VAL A 58 11.67 -3.70 -15.15
N PRO A 59 12.74 -3.39 -15.92
CA PRO A 59 13.35 -4.34 -16.85
C PRO A 59 13.59 -5.72 -16.25
N SER A 60 13.76 -6.72 -17.12
CA SER A 60 14.10 -8.08 -16.69
C SER A 60 15.42 -8.11 -15.93
N GLU A 61 15.65 -9.15 -15.12
CA GLU A 61 16.92 -9.28 -14.37
C GLU A 61 18.16 -9.25 -15.27
N SER A 62 18.03 -9.68 -16.53
CA SER A 62 19.10 -9.65 -17.54
C SER A 62 19.23 -8.31 -18.26
N ASP A 63 18.18 -7.49 -18.28
CA ASP A 63 18.18 -6.19 -18.95
C ASP A 63 18.44 -5.01 -17.99
N PHE A 64 18.24 -5.22 -16.68
CA PHE A 64 18.54 -4.22 -15.66
C PHE A 64 20.04 -4.17 -15.40
N ASP A 65 20.68 -3.05 -15.73
CA ASP A 65 22.11 -2.84 -15.55
C ASP A 65 22.37 -2.02 -14.28
N VAL A 66 22.97 -2.64 -13.27
CA VAL A 66 23.24 -2.02 -11.97
C VAL A 66 24.20 -0.83 -12.05
N ASN A 67 24.90 -0.64 -13.17
CA ASN A 67 25.84 0.46 -13.37
C ASN A 67 25.21 1.66 -14.10
N LYS A 68 23.96 1.55 -14.54
CA LYS A 68 23.25 2.63 -15.23
C LYS A 68 22.37 3.43 -14.29
N PRO A 69 22.21 4.75 -14.55
CA PRO A 69 21.19 5.54 -13.87
C PRO A 69 19.80 4.98 -14.14
N THR A 70 18.85 5.30 -13.26
CA THR A 70 17.49 4.77 -13.33
C THR A 70 16.48 5.88 -13.58
N GLU A 71 15.81 5.82 -14.71
CA GLU A 71 14.69 6.71 -15.04
C GLU A 71 13.41 6.18 -14.37
N LEU A 72 12.86 6.95 -13.42
CA LEU A 72 11.61 6.63 -12.75
C LEU A 72 10.47 7.42 -13.39
N ILE A 73 9.72 6.78 -14.29
CA ILE A 73 8.55 7.38 -14.93
C ILE A 73 7.33 7.17 -14.04
N PHE A 74 6.93 8.22 -13.33
CA PHE A 74 5.67 8.24 -12.58
C PHE A 74 4.53 8.55 -13.54
N PHE A 75 3.76 7.52 -13.89
CA PHE A 75 2.60 7.61 -14.77
C PHE A 75 1.31 7.57 -13.94
N ALA A 76 0.71 8.74 -13.75
CA ALA A 76 -0.58 8.87 -13.11
C ALA A 76 -1.73 8.53 -14.08
N LEU A 77 -2.59 7.62 -13.65
CA LEU A 77 -3.62 7.02 -14.48
C LEU A 77 -4.73 8.01 -14.88
N PRO A 78 -5.37 7.80 -16.04
CA PRO A 78 -6.56 8.56 -16.40
C PRO A 78 -7.77 8.18 -15.54
N ASN A 79 -8.77 9.07 -15.54
CA ASN A 79 -10.00 8.85 -14.79
C ASN A 79 -10.72 7.58 -15.28
N GLY A 80 -11.17 6.75 -14.35
CA GLY A 80 -11.91 5.51 -14.62
C GLY A 80 -11.03 4.27 -14.82
N ASN A 81 -9.72 4.41 -15.03
CA ASN A 81 -8.84 3.28 -15.33
C ASN A 81 -8.23 2.64 -14.08
N THR A 82 -8.00 1.34 -14.19
CA THR A 82 -7.12 0.56 -13.30
C THR A 82 -5.71 0.46 -13.86
N ILE A 83 -4.74 0.07 -13.01
CA ILE A 83 -3.36 -0.26 -13.41
C ILE A 83 -3.38 -1.32 -14.52
N GLU A 84 -4.18 -2.36 -14.34
CA GLU A 84 -4.34 -3.48 -15.27
C GLU A 84 -4.81 -3.01 -16.65
N GLN A 85 -5.87 -2.18 -16.70
CA GLN A 85 -6.38 -1.61 -17.94
C GLN A 85 -5.34 -0.69 -18.61
N THR A 86 -4.55 0.05 -17.81
CA THR A 86 -3.54 0.99 -18.32
C THR A 86 -2.29 0.29 -18.86
N ILE A 87 -1.83 -0.78 -18.20
CA ILE A 87 -0.80 -1.68 -18.73
C ILE A 87 -1.24 -2.21 -20.09
N GLY A 88 -2.52 -2.62 -20.15
CA GLY A 88 -3.20 -3.11 -21.34
C GLY A 88 -2.81 -4.54 -21.71
N LYS A 89 -3.63 -5.17 -22.54
CA LYS A 89 -3.42 -6.53 -23.06
C LYS A 89 -3.98 -6.69 -24.47
N ALA A 90 -3.71 -7.82 -25.08
CA ALA A 90 -4.46 -8.28 -26.24
C ALA A 90 -5.91 -8.53 -25.81
N VAL A 91 -6.85 -7.91 -26.51
CA VAL A 91 -8.27 -7.97 -26.19
C VAL A 91 -8.89 -9.23 -26.80
N LYS A 92 -9.71 -9.92 -25.99
CA LYS A 92 -10.54 -11.06 -26.34
C LYS A 92 -12.02 -10.63 -26.34
N GLU A 93 -12.89 -11.44 -26.93
CA GLU A 93 -14.33 -11.19 -26.91
C GLU A 93 -14.85 -11.09 -25.47
N GLY A 94 -15.64 -10.05 -25.17
CA GLY A 94 -16.18 -9.78 -23.83
C GLY A 94 -15.27 -8.98 -22.89
N ASP A 95 -14.02 -8.71 -23.28
CA ASP A 95 -13.13 -7.87 -22.49
C ASP A 95 -13.57 -6.40 -22.45
N ASP A 96 -13.27 -5.74 -21.34
CA ASP A 96 -13.42 -4.29 -21.21
C ASP A 96 -12.53 -3.55 -22.23
N TRP A 97 -13.13 -2.63 -22.98
CA TRP A 97 -12.47 -1.84 -24.01
C TRP A 97 -11.25 -1.05 -23.49
N HIS A 98 -11.21 -0.68 -22.20
CA HIS A 98 -10.08 0.05 -21.61
C HIS A 98 -8.75 -0.70 -21.74
N PHE A 99 -8.75 -2.03 -21.90
CA PHE A 99 -7.53 -2.81 -22.12
C PHE A 99 -6.82 -2.53 -23.46
N ASP A 100 -7.50 -1.92 -24.45
CA ASP A 100 -6.93 -1.68 -25.79
C ASP A 100 -6.45 -0.25 -26.04
N ILE A 101 -6.75 0.71 -25.16
CA ILE A 101 -6.64 2.13 -25.52
C ILE A 101 -5.33 2.81 -25.09
N GLN A 102 -4.63 2.29 -24.08
CA GLN A 102 -3.42 2.92 -23.52
C GLN A 102 -2.14 2.14 -23.85
N HIS A 103 -2.11 0.84 -23.49
CA HIS A 103 -0.94 -0.04 -23.58
C HIS A 103 0.37 0.58 -23.08
N ILE A 104 0.35 1.32 -21.95
CA ILE A 104 1.55 1.99 -21.44
C ILE A 104 2.67 0.97 -21.15
N GLY A 105 2.32 -0.26 -20.75
CA GLY A 105 3.29 -1.34 -20.58
C GLY A 105 4.02 -1.70 -21.88
N ALA A 106 3.30 -1.80 -23.00
CA ALA A 106 3.89 -2.06 -24.31
C ALA A 106 4.73 -0.87 -24.80
N GLN A 107 4.24 0.36 -24.57
CA GLN A 107 4.97 1.58 -24.90
C GLN A 107 6.27 1.72 -24.09
N ALA A 108 6.28 1.36 -22.79
CA ALA A 108 7.50 1.36 -21.98
C ALA A 108 8.52 0.29 -22.45
N ARG A 109 8.05 -0.89 -22.87
CA ARG A 109 8.91 -1.91 -23.51
C ARG A 109 9.54 -1.40 -24.80
N PHE A 110 8.80 -0.62 -25.59
CA PHE A 110 9.33 0.06 -26.76
C PHE A 110 10.44 1.06 -26.40
N LEU A 111 10.25 1.85 -25.32
CA LEU A 111 11.25 2.80 -24.82
C LEU A 111 12.55 2.08 -24.37
N ARG A 112 12.43 0.98 -23.61
CA ARG A 112 13.57 0.14 -23.14
C ARG A 112 14.45 -0.40 -24.28
N ARG A 113 13.92 -0.51 -25.49
CA ARG A 113 14.70 -0.94 -26.67
C ARG A 113 15.55 0.17 -27.27
N ARG A 114 15.25 1.44 -26.98
CA ARG A 114 15.88 2.63 -27.60
C ARG A 114 16.73 3.40 -26.63
N ALA A 115 16.18 3.75 -25.48
CA ALA A 115 16.91 4.41 -24.41
C ALA A 115 17.78 3.37 -23.69
N LYS A 116 19.05 3.27 -24.10
CA LYS A 116 20.01 2.28 -23.59
C LYS A 116 20.92 2.84 -22.53
N GLU A 117 20.92 4.16 -22.34
CA GLU A 117 21.75 4.88 -21.40
C GLU A 117 21.24 4.86 -19.95
N TYR A 118 19.95 4.53 -19.72
CA TYR A 118 19.36 4.35 -18.38
C TYR A 118 18.48 3.10 -18.29
N ASN A 119 18.21 2.67 -17.06
CA ASN A 119 17.17 1.70 -16.74
C ASN A 119 15.81 2.40 -16.76
N VAL A 120 14.95 2.11 -17.74
CA VAL A 120 13.59 2.68 -17.82
C VAL A 120 12.63 1.91 -16.90
N VAL A 121 12.28 2.52 -15.78
CA VAL A 121 11.33 1.99 -14.79
C VAL A 121 10.02 2.75 -14.87
N LEU A 122 8.91 2.02 -14.93
CA LEU A 122 7.58 2.60 -14.99
C LEU A 122 6.86 2.40 -13.67
N VAL A 123 6.34 3.48 -13.11
CA VAL A 123 5.62 3.54 -11.84
C VAL A 123 4.18 3.95 -12.13
N TYR A 124 3.25 3.00 -12.06
CA TYR A 124 1.82 3.25 -12.23
C TYR A 124 1.21 3.74 -10.92
N LEU A 125 0.38 4.79 -11.00
CA LEU A 125 -0.22 5.42 -9.81
C LEU A 125 -1.75 5.51 -9.94
N GLN A 126 -2.44 4.63 -9.21
CA GLN A 126 -3.89 4.54 -9.21
C GLN A 126 -4.45 4.97 -7.85
N THR A 127 -5.37 5.93 -7.84
CA THR A 127 -6.18 6.22 -6.66
C THR A 127 -7.33 5.23 -6.54
N GLU A 128 -7.78 4.90 -5.33
CA GLU A 128 -8.95 4.02 -5.14
C GLU A 128 -10.21 4.58 -5.82
N MET A 129 -10.35 5.90 -5.84
CA MET A 129 -11.42 6.61 -6.55
C MET A 129 -11.31 6.55 -8.08
N LYS A 130 -10.20 6.02 -8.64
CA LYS A 130 -9.87 6.04 -10.07
C LYS A 130 -10.00 7.44 -10.67
N SER A 131 -9.66 8.47 -9.88
CA SER A 131 -9.76 9.88 -10.27
C SER A 131 -8.82 10.70 -9.41
N TRP A 132 -7.72 11.17 -9.99
CA TRP A 132 -6.77 12.07 -9.33
C TRP A 132 -7.38 13.43 -8.97
N PRO A 133 -8.21 14.08 -9.81
CA PRO A 133 -8.89 15.32 -9.42
C PRO A 133 -9.81 15.12 -8.21
N SER A 134 -10.58 14.02 -8.17
CA SER A 134 -11.46 13.72 -7.03
C SER A 134 -10.65 13.39 -5.78
N TRP A 135 -9.61 12.57 -5.90
CA TRP A 135 -8.71 12.25 -4.77
C TRP A 135 -8.06 13.51 -4.20
N ARG A 136 -7.54 14.40 -5.07
CA ARG A 136 -6.95 15.69 -4.66
C ARG A 136 -7.95 16.57 -3.91
N SER A 137 -9.20 16.61 -4.36
CA SER A 137 -10.25 17.39 -3.68
C SER A 137 -10.58 16.90 -2.28
N LYS A 138 -10.38 15.60 -2.01
CA LYS A 138 -10.62 14.99 -0.69
C LYS A 138 -9.41 15.03 0.25
N HIS A 139 -8.22 15.29 -0.26
CA HIS A 139 -6.97 15.28 0.50
C HIS A 139 -6.33 16.67 0.49
N PRO A 140 -6.64 17.56 1.44
CA PRO A 140 -6.05 18.90 1.51
C PRO A 140 -4.52 18.89 1.58
N ASP A 141 -3.94 17.82 2.14
CA ASP A 141 -2.52 17.53 2.28
C ASP A 141 -1.90 16.78 1.06
N ASN A 142 -2.63 16.70 -0.06
CA ASN A 142 -2.24 15.99 -1.28
C ASN A 142 -0.79 16.24 -1.74
N ALA A 143 -0.28 17.47 -1.56
CA ALA A 143 1.07 17.82 -1.96
C ALA A 143 2.13 17.02 -1.18
N SER A 144 1.98 16.95 0.15
CA SER A 144 2.85 16.17 1.03
C SER A 144 2.74 14.68 0.73
N LEU A 145 1.51 14.17 0.54
CA LEU A 145 1.27 12.77 0.21
C LEU A 145 1.93 12.35 -1.11
N VAL A 146 1.74 13.14 -2.16
CA VAL A 146 2.36 12.88 -3.47
C VAL A 146 3.88 12.97 -3.41
N LYS A 147 4.44 13.93 -2.66
CA LYS A 147 5.89 14.00 -2.43
C LYS A 147 6.41 12.74 -1.72
N ASN A 148 5.72 12.28 -0.68
CA ASN A 148 6.09 11.07 0.05
C ASN A 148 6.03 9.82 -0.85
N ILE A 149 5.08 9.73 -1.78
CA ILE A 149 5.02 8.66 -2.78
C ILE A 149 6.28 8.68 -3.65
N VAL A 150 6.62 9.84 -4.22
CA VAL A 150 7.80 9.99 -5.08
C VAL A 150 9.09 9.65 -4.31
N ASP A 151 9.24 10.17 -3.09
CA ASP A 151 10.42 9.92 -2.26
C ASP A 151 10.54 8.43 -1.86
N SER A 152 9.42 7.80 -1.51
CA SER A 152 9.38 6.38 -1.13
C SER A 152 9.79 5.47 -2.29
N VAL A 153 9.25 5.73 -3.48
CA VAL A 153 9.60 4.96 -4.68
C VAL A 153 11.05 5.23 -5.09
N LYS A 154 11.49 6.50 -5.07
CA LYS A 154 12.89 6.85 -5.37
C LYS A 154 13.88 6.17 -4.42
N SER A 155 13.54 6.04 -3.15
CA SER A 155 14.38 5.39 -2.13
C SER A 155 14.66 3.91 -2.45
N ILE A 156 13.75 3.22 -3.12
CA ILE A 156 13.96 1.83 -3.59
C ILE A 156 15.15 1.75 -4.56
N PHE A 157 15.35 2.79 -5.36
CA PHE A 157 16.38 2.85 -6.39
C PHE A 157 17.58 3.72 -6.01
N LYS A 158 17.74 4.10 -4.74
CA LYS A 158 18.76 5.06 -4.27
C LYS A 158 20.21 4.71 -4.65
N ASN A 159 20.50 3.42 -4.88
CA ASN A 159 21.82 2.92 -5.24
C ASN A 159 22.07 2.93 -6.77
N PHE A 160 21.11 3.37 -7.58
CA PHE A 160 21.15 3.31 -9.05
C PHE A 160 20.93 4.68 -9.70
N ASP A 161 21.43 5.74 -9.05
CA ASP A 161 21.34 7.14 -9.50
C ASP A 161 19.97 7.52 -10.09
N PRO A 162 18.89 7.50 -9.27
CA PRO A 162 17.54 7.64 -9.78
C PRO A 162 17.16 9.09 -10.06
N PHE A 163 16.62 9.34 -11.25
CA PHE A 163 15.97 10.59 -11.62
C PHE A 163 14.50 10.36 -12.00
N VAL A 164 13.72 11.44 -11.96
CA VAL A 164 12.25 11.40 -11.98
C VAL A 164 11.71 12.01 -13.25
N VAL A 165 10.74 11.31 -13.84
CA VAL A 165 9.87 11.81 -14.89
C VAL A 165 8.44 11.85 -14.37
N LEU A 166 7.81 13.03 -14.44
CA LEU A 166 6.41 13.21 -14.03
C LEU A 166 5.52 13.24 -15.28
N THR A 167 4.58 12.32 -15.35
CA THR A 167 3.62 12.27 -16.45
C THR A 167 2.31 11.60 -16.05
N GLY A 168 1.33 11.68 -16.92
CA GLY A 168 0.02 11.08 -16.73
C GLY A 168 -0.89 11.45 -17.88
N HIS A 169 -1.99 10.71 -18.00
CA HIS A 169 -3.03 10.95 -18.99
C HIS A 169 -4.30 11.47 -18.31
N SER A 170 -5.03 12.37 -18.98
CA SER A 170 -6.32 12.85 -18.49
C SER A 170 -6.21 13.49 -17.08
N GLY A 171 -7.13 13.15 -16.18
CA GLY A 171 -7.09 13.56 -14.77
C GLY A 171 -5.79 13.23 -14.03
N GLY A 172 -4.97 12.29 -14.53
CA GLY A 172 -3.69 11.91 -13.95
C GLY A 172 -2.71 13.08 -13.76
N GLY A 173 -2.80 14.14 -14.58
CA GLY A 173 -1.97 15.32 -14.38
C GLY A 173 -2.16 16.02 -13.04
N GLY A 174 -3.28 15.77 -12.35
CA GLY A 174 -3.49 16.19 -10.97
C GLY A 174 -2.37 15.76 -10.01
N PHE A 175 -1.77 14.57 -10.23
CA PHE A 175 -0.59 14.12 -9.49
C PHE A 175 0.60 15.06 -9.68
N THR A 176 0.93 15.39 -10.94
CA THR A 176 2.05 16.28 -11.29
C THR A 176 1.87 17.67 -10.68
N PHE A 177 0.66 18.24 -10.72
CA PHE A 177 0.41 19.54 -10.10
C PHE A 177 0.47 19.49 -8.56
N SER A 178 -0.04 18.42 -7.93
CA SER A 178 0.12 18.21 -6.48
C SER A 178 1.59 18.10 -6.09
N PHE A 179 2.41 17.38 -6.88
CA PHE A 179 3.87 17.32 -6.65
C PHE A 179 4.52 18.70 -6.75
N MET A 180 4.19 19.48 -7.78
CA MET A 180 4.71 20.85 -7.94
C MET A 180 4.27 21.78 -6.80
N ASN A 181 3.18 21.48 -6.08
CA ASN A 181 2.75 22.24 -4.91
C ASN A 181 3.51 21.87 -3.63
N ALA A 182 4.23 20.75 -3.61
CA ALA A 182 4.92 20.26 -2.42
C ALA A 182 6.23 20.99 -2.08
N ALA A 183 6.72 21.84 -2.99
CA ALA A 183 7.93 22.63 -2.81
C ALA A 183 7.84 23.96 -3.57
N ASP A 184 8.60 24.98 -3.14
CA ASP A 184 8.62 26.29 -3.80
C ASP A 184 9.18 26.24 -5.22
N SER A 185 10.12 25.33 -5.48
CA SER A 185 10.70 25.04 -6.79
C SER A 185 10.58 23.55 -7.11
N ILE A 186 10.56 23.22 -8.41
CA ILE A 186 10.63 21.83 -8.87
C ILE A 186 12.06 21.33 -8.61
N PRO A 187 12.25 20.22 -7.86
CA PRO A 187 13.58 19.72 -7.55
C PRO A 187 14.35 19.26 -8.80
N ASP A 188 15.68 19.42 -8.79
CA ASP A 188 16.58 19.07 -9.90
C ASP A 188 16.55 17.57 -10.26
N MET A 189 16.13 16.70 -9.34
CA MET A 189 15.94 15.28 -9.63
C MET A 189 14.82 15.01 -10.65
N VAL A 190 13.95 15.98 -10.93
CA VAL A 190 12.91 15.87 -11.96
C VAL A 190 13.51 16.32 -13.29
N GLU A 191 13.87 15.40 -14.16
CA GLU A 191 14.49 15.73 -15.45
C GLU A 191 13.45 15.95 -16.56
N ARG A 192 12.25 15.40 -16.43
CA ARG A 192 11.19 15.58 -17.43
C ARG A 192 9.81 15.74 -16.81
N ILE A 193 9.04 16.66 -17.38
CA ILE A 193 7.60 16.79 -17.14
C ILE A 193 6.91 16.64 -18.49
N SER A 194 6.02 15.67 -18.61
CA SER A 194 5.24 15.45 -19.81
C SER A 194 3.75 15.42 -19.50
N PHE A 195 3.00 16.34 -20.09
CA PHE A 195 1.54 16.35 -20.04
C PHE A 195 0.99 15.70 -21.31
N LEU A 196 0.35 14.56 -21.16
CA LEU A 196 -0.37 13.86 -22.23
C LEU A 196 -1.86 14.12 -22.05
N ASP A 197 -2.36 15.23 -22.60
CA ASP A 197 -3.74 15.69 -22.44
C ASP A 197 -4.18 15.62 -20.98
N SER A 198 -3.35 16.23 -20.12
CA SER A 198 -3.45 16.14 -18.66
C SER A 198 -3.11 17.45 -17.94
N ASP A 199 -2.95 18.56 -18.64
CA ASP A 199 -2.58 19.87 -18.06
C ASP A 199 -3.78 20.73 -17.61
N TYR A 200 -4.97 20.13 -17.40
CA TYR A 200 -6.21 20.83 -17.05
C TYR A 200 -6.10 21.78 -15.85
N ASN A 201 -5.22 21.45 -14.89
CA ASN A 201 -5.01 22.23 -13.67
C ASN A 201 -3.97 23.35 -13.81
N TYR A 202 -3.43 23.59 -15.02
CA TYR A 202 -2.46 24.66 -15.20
C TYR A 202 -3.08 26.04 -14.96
N GLU A 203 -2.35 26.85 -14.21
CA GLU A 203 -2.57 28.26 -13.96
C GLU A 203 -1.21 28.98 -14.01
N ASP A 204 -1.20 30.28 -14.29
CA ASP A 204 0.06 31.03 -14.46
C ASP A 204 0.94 31.06 -13.19
N SER A 205 0.36 30.74 -12.02
CA SER A 205 1.09 30.52 -10.77
C SER A 205 2.13 29.39 -10.88
N TYR A 206 1.88 28.35 -11.69
CA TYR A 206 2.85 27.29 -11.96
C TYR A 206 3.93 27.72 -12.97
N GLY A 207 3.64 28.73 -13.81
CA GLY A 207 4.55 29.21 -14.83
C GLY A 207 5.92 29.63 -14.28
N LYS A 208 5.95 30.27 -13.09
CA LYS A 208 7.20 30.66 -12.41
C LYS A 208 8.05 29.44 -12.03
N LYS A 209 7.42 28.35 -11.55
CA LYS A 209 8.13 27.12 -11.16
C LYS A 209 8.72 26.43 -12.39
N LEU A 210 7.91 26.27 -13.46
CA LEU A 210 8.36 25.70 -14.72
C LEU A 210 9.49 26.53 -15.35
N LEU A 211 9.39 27.86 -15.34
CA LEU A 211 10.44 28.75 -15.84
C LEU A 211 11.76 28.58 -15.07
N GLY A 212 11.69 28.58 -13.74
CA GLY A 212 12.87 28.42 -12.88
C GLY A 212 13.54 27.07 -13.13
N TRP A 213 12.75 26.01 -13.19
CA TRP A 213 13.19 24.65 -13.50
C TRP A 213 13.83 24.55 -14.89
N LEU A 214 13.18 25.01 -15.95
CA LEU A 214 13.72 24.93 -17.32
C LEU A 214 15.04 25.71 -17.50
N LYS A 215 15.26 26.76 -16.70
CA LYS A 215 16.51 27.55 -16.70
C LYS A 215 17.62 26.93 -15.86
N SER A 216 17.31 26.07 -14.89
CA SER A 216 18.33 25.58 -13.94
C SER A 216 19.22 24.49 -14.52
N SER A 217 18.76 23.77 -15.54
CA SER A 217 19.53 22.68 -16.16
C SER A 217 19.16 22.50 -17.65
N ASP A 218 20.13 22.05 -18.44
CA ASP A 218 19.93 21.61 -19.83
C ASP A 218 19.38 20.18 -19.92
N LYS A 219 19.32 19.45 -18.81
CA LYS A 219 18.66 18.14 -18.70
C LYS A 219 17.14 18.23 -18.50
N HIS A 220 16.59 19.43 -18.34
CA HIS A 220 15.16 19.61 -18.07
C HIS A 220 14.33 19.70 -19.36
N PHE A 221 13.36 18.81 -19.52
CA PHE A 221 12.49 18.69 -20.69
C PHE A 221 11.00 18.85 -20.35
N LEU A 222 10.33 19.80 -21.02
CA LEU A 222 8.88 19.97 -20.95
C LEU A 222 8.24 19.54 -22.28
N SER A 223 7.37 18.53 -22.22
CA SER A 223 6.53 18.12 -23.35
C SER A 223 5.05 18.28 -23.00
N VAL A 224 4.29 18.98 -23.85
CA VAL A 224 2.86 19.21 -23.66
C VAL A 224 2.13 18.77 -24.92
N ILE A 225 1.34 17.72 -24.82
CA ILE A 225 0.59 17.12 -25.91
C ILE A 225 -0.90 17.29 -25.61
N ALA A 226 -1.63 17.93 -26.51
CA ALA A 226 -3.07 18.10 -26.36
C ALA A 226 -3.75 18.08 -27.74
N TYR A 227 -5.06 17.88 -27.76
CA TYR A 227 -5.87 18.11 -28.95
C TYR A 227 -6.88 19.21 -28.68
N ASN A 228 -7.49 19.74 -29.74
CA ASN A 228 -8.53 20.75 -29.61
C ASN A 228 -9.84 20.13 -29.07
N ASP A 229 -9.87 19.91 -27.77
CA ASP A 229 -11.00 19.41 -26.98
C ASP A 229 -12.08 20.49 -26.77
N SER A 230 -11.72 21.78 -26.89
CA SER A 230 -12.64 22.92 -26.72
C SER A 230 -13.81 22.96 -27.72
N ILE A 231 -13.68 22.26 -28.85
CA ILE A 231 -14.72 22.15 -29.89
C ILE A 231 -15.22 20.71 -30.10
N ALA A 232 -14.65 19.75 -29.38
CA ALA A 232 -14.97 18.34 -29.50
C ALA A 232 -16.38 18.04 -28.98
N LEU A 233 -17.06 17.08 -29.60
CA LEU A 233 -18.46 16.76 -29.31
C LEU A 233 -18.61 15.32 -28.81
N TYR A 234 -19.35 15.15 -27.71
CA TYR A 234 -19.88 13.88 -27.25
C TYR A 234 -21.40 13.87 -27.46
N ASN A 235 -21.92 12.91 -28.23
CA ASN A 235 -23.34 12.84 -28.61
C ASN A 235 -23.89 14.19 -29.15
N GLY A 236 -23.08 14.86 -29.99
CA GLY A 236 -23.44 16.14 -30.59
C GLY A 236 -23.33 17.37 -29.67
N LYS A 237 -22.92 17.21 -28.41
CA LYS A 237 -22.79 18.30 -27.43
C LYS A 237 -21.34 18.49 -26.97
N PRO A 238 -20.90 19.74 -26.70
CA PRO A 238 -19.63 19.97 -26.05
C PRO A 238 -19.60 19.29 -24.68
N PHE A 239 -18.50 18.61 -24.35
CA PHE A 239 -18.30 17.96 -23.05
C PHE A 239 -17.24 18.66 -22.18
N VAL A 240 -16.52 19.64 -22.76
CA VAL A 240 -15.56 20.51 -22.07
C VAL A 240 -15.89 21.96 -22.43
N SER A 241 -15.72 22.87 -21.47
CA SER A 241 -15.90 24.30 -21.72
C SER A 241 -14.74 24.86 -22.56
N PRO A 242 -14.91 26.02 -23.24
CA PRO A 242 -13.84 26.61 -24.06
C PRO A 242 -12.51 26.87 -23.33
N THR A 243 -12.55 26.99 -21.99
CA THR A 243 -11.39 27.26 -21.14
C THR A 243 -11.05 26.14 -20.15
N GLY A 244 -11.90 25.11 -20.09
CA GLY A 244 -11.76 24.00 -19.14
C GLY A 244 -10.84 22.88 -19.61
N GLY A 245 -10.57 22.83 -20.91
CA GLY A 245 -9.82 21.77 -21.57
C GLY A 245 -8.32 22.00 -21.68
N THR A 246 -7.58 20.95 -22.04
CA THR A 246 -6.14 21.01 -22.25
C THR A 246 -5.77 21.91 -23.42
N TRP A 247 -6.60 22.01 -24.46
CA TRP A 247 -6.35 22.93 -25.57
C TRP A 247 -6.10 24.37 -25.10
N TYR A 248 -6.94 24.85 -24.19
CA TYR A 248 -6.82 26.19 -23.63
C TYR A 248 -5.65 26.28 -22.66
N ARG A 249 -5.51 25.31 -21.77
CA ARG A 249 -4.48 25.29 -20.72
C ARG A 249 -3.07 25.17 -21.28
N SER A 250 -2.86 24.37 -22.31
CA SER A 250 -1.60 24.25 -23.02
C SER A 250 -1.21 25.55 -23.71
N LYS A 251 -2.17 26.24 -24.35
CA LYS A 251 -1.92 27.56 -24.96
C LYS A 251 -1.63 28.63 -23.92
N MET A 252 -2.30 28.57 -22.77
CA MET A 252 -2.04 29.47 -21.64
C MET A 252 -0.59 29.28 -21.13
N MET A 253 -0.16 28.04 -20.91
CA MET A 253 1.20 27.70 -20.51
C MET A 253 2.23 28.13 -21.56
N GLN A 254 1.99 27.83 -22.83
CA GLN A 254 2.86 28.24 -23.95
C GLN A 254 2.98 29.77 -24.02
N LYS A 255 1.86 30.50 -23.90
CA LYS A 255 1.84 31.97 -23.88
C LYS A 255 2.64 32.53 -22.72
N TYR A 256 2.51 31.97 -21.52
CA TYR A 256 3.31 32.38 -20.37
C TYR A 256 4.82 32.23 -20.67
N LEU A 257 5.25 31.04 -21.12
CA LEU A 257 6.67 30.75 -21.38
C LEU A 257 7.24 31.54 -22.56
N SER A 258 6.41 31.92 -23.53
CA SER A 258 6.83 32.72 -24.70
C SER A 258 7.36 34.12 -24.34
N GLN A 259 7.04 34.62 -23.15
CA GLN A 259 7.60 35.86 -22.61
C GLN A 259 9.09 35.73 -22.24
N PHE A 260 9.59 34.50 -22.07
CA PHE A 260 10.94 34.23 -21.57
C PHE A 260 11.80 33.41 -22.53
N PHE A 261 11.18 32.66 -23.45
CA PHE A 261 11.87 31.82 -24.41
C PHE A 261 11.40 32.13 -25.83
N SER A 262 12.34 32.10 -26.79
CA SER A 262 12.02 32.22 -28.21
C SER A 262 11.51 30.89 -28.75
N PHE A 263 10.24 30.85 -29.17
CA PHE A 263 9.62 29.67 -29.76
C PHE A 263 9.66 29.72 -31.29
N LYS A 264 10.04 28.60 -31.90
CA LYS A 264 9.77 28.29 -33.31
C LYS A 264 8.36 27.70 -33.40
N LEU A 265 7.53 28.30 -34.27
CA LEU A 265 6.21 27.79 -34.63
C LEU A 265 6.31 26.96 -35.91
N GLU A 266 5.76 25.76 -35.89
CA GLU A 266 5.59 24.88 -37.05
C GLU A 266 4.13 24.43 -37.10
N THR A 267 3.48 24.60 -38.24
CA THR A 267 2.07 24.21 -38.42
C THR A 267 1.92 23.36 -39.67
N ASP A 268 1.16 22.28 -39.57
CA ASP A 268 0.64 21.52 -40.70
C ASP A 268 -0.90 21.40 -40.60
N THR A 269 -1.52 20.64 -41.50
CA THR A 269 -2.99 20.46 -41.52
C THR A 269 -3.60 19.80 -40.28
N SER A 270 -2.77 19.21 -39.42
CA SER A 270 -3.17 18.40 -38.27
C SER A 270 -2.61 18.91 -36.95
N PHE A 271 -1.46 19.59 -36.94
CA PHE A 271 -0.75 19.97 -35.72
C PHE A 271 -0.21 21.39 -35.75
N ILE A 272 -0.26 22.00 -34.57
CA ILE A 272 0.46 23.21 -34.21
C ILE A 272 1.57 22.81 -33.24
N LYS A 273 2.83 23.03 -33.62
CA LYS A 273 4.00 22.71 -32.82
C LYS A 273 4.73 23.99 -32.41
N TYR A 274 4.95 24.17 -31.11
CA TYR A 274 5.81 25.23 -30.57
C TYR A 274 7.05 24.59 -29.95
N THR A 275 8.22 24.95 -30.45
CA THR A 275 9.50 24.41 -29.94
C THR A 275 10.43 25.51 -29.48
N ALA A 276 11.01 25.37 -28.29
CA ALA A 276 12.04 26.28 -27.76
C ALA A 276 13.19 25.48 -27.11
N LEU A 277 14.28 26.18 -26.77
CA LEU A 277 15.48 25.62 -26.13
C LEU A 277 16.01 24.35 -26.82
N ASN A 278 16.22 24.42 -28.14
CA ASN A 278 16.72 23.30 -28.95
C ASN A 278 15.90 22.01 -28.81
N GLY A 279 14.58 22.11 -28.64
CA GLY A 279 13.70 20.94 -28.51
C GLY A 279 13.31 20.58 -27.09
N ARG A 280 13.96 21.16 -26.06
CA ARG A 280 13.68 20.84 -24.66
C ARG A 280 12.31 21.30 -24.19
N ILE A 281 11.75 22.33 -24.81
CA ILE A 281 10.36 22.73 -24.59
C ILE A 281 9.60 22.45 -25.89
N LYS A 282 8.58 21.60 -25.83
CA LYS A 282 7.74 21.28 -26.97
C LYS A 282 6.27 21.23 -26.60
N PHE A 283 5.47 21.99 -27.33
CA PHE A 283 4.01 21.89 -27.31
C PHE A 283 3.56 21.30 -28.64
N ILE A 284 2.79 20.22 -28.61
CA ILE A 284 2.25 19.52 -29.78
C ILE A 284 0.74 19.53 -29.65
N LEU A 285 0.08 20.44 -30.38
CA LEU A 285 -1.36 20.66 -30.28
C LEU A 285 -2.07 20.17 -31.53
N LYS A 286 -2.89 19.14 -31.40
CA LYS A 286 -3.65 18.57 -32.52
C LYS A 286 -4.90 19.38 -32.82
N GLU A 287 -5.04 19.83 -34.07
CA GLU A 287 -6.25 20.46 -34.55
C GLU A 287 -7.40 19.45 -34.68
N ASN A 288 -8.64 19.93 -34.55
CA ASN A 288 -9.84 19.07 -34.52
C ASN A 288 -10.99 19.59 -35.41
N PRO A 289 -10.77 19.81 -36.72
CA PRO A 289 -11.81 20.29 -37.61
C PRO A 289 -13.03 19.35 -37.66
N GLY A 290 -12.81 18.05 -37.45
CA GLY A 290 -13.87 17.04 -37.37
C GLY A 290 -14.62 16.98 -36.03
N ARG A 291 -14.24 17.78 -35.03
CA ARG A 291 -14.86 17.83 -33.69
C ARG A 291 -14.95 16.47 -32.98
N GLN A 292 -13.97 15.61 -33.23
CA GLN A 292 -13.87 14.24 -32.70
C GLN A 292 -13.26 14.21 -31.29
N ILE A 293 -13.44 13.10 -30.58
CA ILE A 293 -12.78 12.87 -29.29
C ILE A 293 -11.49 12.11 -29.55
N TYR A 294 -10.34 12.79 -29.45
CA TYR A 294 -9.02 12.16 -29.61
C TYR A 294 -8.35 11.79 -28.28
N HIS A 295 -9.05 11.97 -27.15
CA HIS A 295 -8.54 11.85 -25.79
C HIS A 295 -7.65 10.61 -25.56
N THR A 296 -8.12 9.42 -25.93
CA THR A 296 -7.39 8.16 -25.80
C THR A 296 -6.65 7.79 -27.09
N VAL A 297 -7.18 8.19 -28.25
CA VAL A 297 -6.59 7.96 -29.58
C VAL A 297 -5.16 8.50 -29.66
N GLN A 298 -4.88 9.67 -29.07
CA GLN A 298 -3.53 10.21 -29.07
C GLN A 298 -2.54 9.37 -28.25
N VAL A 299 -3.00 8.67 -27.21
CA VAL A 299 -2.14 7.80 -26.39
C VAL A 299 -1.87 6.51 -27.14
N GLU A 300 -2.93 5.90 -27.68
CA GLU A 300 -2.89 4.75 -28.56
C GLU A 300 -1.91 4.98 -29.73
N ARG A 301 -1.93 6.18 -30.31
CA ARG A 301 -1.04 6.54 -31.42
C ARG A 301 0.28 7.13 -30.95
N ASN A 302 0.95 6.39 -30.06
CA ASN A 302 2.31 6.63 -29.57
C ASN A 302 2.48 7.90 -28.71
N GLY A 303 1.42 8.42 -28.09
CA GLY A 303 1.48 9.67 -27.32
C GLY A 303 2.37 9.61 -26.08
N PHE A 304 2.39 8.47 -25.37
CA PHE A 304 3.30 8.29 -24.23
C PHE A 304 4.75 8.19 -24.70
N ILE A 305 5.02 7.44 -25.78
CA ILE A 305 6.36 7.40 -26.40
C ILE A 305 6.83 8.81 -26.78
N GLU A 306 5.98 9.59 -27.45
CA GLU A 306 6.30 10.96 -27.86
C GLU A 306 6.61 11.86 -26.65
N GLY A 307 5.80 11.78 -25.59
CA GLY A 307 6.04 12.56 -24.37
C GLY A 307 7.40 12.28 -23.73
N MET A 308 7.82 11.01 -23.71
CA MET A 308 9.10 10.59 -23.12
C MET A 308 10.30 10.92 -24.02
N LEU A 309 10.16 10.80 -25.35
CA LEU A 309 11.28 10.99 -26.28
C LEU A 309 11.38 12.40 -26.88
N SER A 310 10.36 13.24 -26.72
CA SER A 310 10.36 14.62 -27.22
C SER A 310 11.59 15.39 -26.74
N GLY A 311 12.30 15.99 -27.69
CA GLY A 311 13.52 16.78 -27.49
C GLY A 311 14.80 15.93 -27.38
N THR A 312 14.70 14.61 -27.40
CA THR A 312 15.86 13.70 -27.34
C THR A 312 16.31 13.29 -28.74
N PRO A 313 17.54 12.76 -28.92
CA PRO A 313 17.98 12.17 -30.18
C PRO A 313 17.10 11.02 -30.69
N TYR A 314 16.33 10.37 -29.80
CA TYR A 314 15.46 9.24 -30.13
C TYR A 314 14.06 9.66 -30.56
N GLU A 315 13.73 10.94 -30.50
CA GLU A 315 12.44 11.45 -30.97
C GLU A 315 12.20 10.97 -32.40
N GLU A 316 11.01 10.43 -32.63
CA GLU A 316 10.57 10.00 -33.95
C GLU A 316 11.47 8.91 -34.62
N GLN A 317 12.29 8.20 -33.83
CA GLN A 317 13.08 7.05 -34.31
C GLN A 317 12.29 5.73 -34.23
N GLY A 318 11.80 5.26 -35.37
CA GLY A 318 11.04 4.01 -35.48
C GLY A 318 9.63 4.08 -34.88
N TYR A 319 9.10 5.29 -34.71
CA TYR A 319 7.69 5.58 -34.47
C TYR A 319 7.36 6.95 -35.10
N ARG A 320 6.07 7.25 -35.23
CA ARG A 320 5.56 8.60 -35.54
C ARG A 320 4.43 8.91 -34.58
N TYR A 321 4.43 10.08 -33.95
CA TYR A 321 3.29 10.52 -33.15
C TYR A 321 2.05 10.64 -34.05
N PHE A 322 0.92 10.13 -33.56
CA PHE A 322 -0.34 9.99 -34.31
C PHE A 322 -0.29 9.00 -35.51
N GLY A 323 0.80 8.25 -35.67
CA GLY A 323 0.98 7.17 -36.65
C GLY A 323 0.41 5.82 -36.19
N GLN A 324 0.83 4.74 -36.86
CA GLN A 324 0.50 3.36 -36.43
C GLN A 324 1.15 3.04 -35.08
N ARG A 325 0.50 2.16 -34.28
CA ARG A 325 1.02 1.68 -32.98
C ARG A 325 2.42 1.07 -33.18
N ALA A 326 3.46 1.75 -32.71
CA ALA A 326 4.84 1.31 -32.87
C ALA A 326 5.22 0.17 -31.89
N TYR A 327 4.30 -0.15 -30.98
CA TYR A 327 4.52 -1.02 -29.84
C TYR A 327 3.68 -2.30 -29.88
N SER A 328 2.93 -2.58 -30.96
CA SER A 328 2.00 -3.71 -31.02
C SER A 328 2.63 -5.06 -30.68
N SER A 329 3.89 -5.29 -31.06
CA SER A 329 4.64 -6.52 -30.74
C SER A 329 5.00 -6.68 -29.26
N PHE A 330 4.79 -5.65 -28.43
CA PHE A 330 5.07 -5.64 -27.00
C PHE A 330 3.81 -5.68 -26.12
N ILE A 331 2.63 -5.81 -26.74
CA ILE A 331 1.37 -6.01 -26.03
C ILE A 331 1.37 -7.42 -25.43
N GLN A 332 1.09 -7.51 -24.13
CA GLN A 332 1.02 -8.79 -23.42
C GLN A 332 -0.29 -9.52 -23.72
N PRO A 333 -0.30 -10.87 -23.76
CA PRO A 333 -1.49 -11.63 -24.12
C PRO A 333 -2.61 -11.51 -23.08
N GLU A 334 -2.24 -11.36 -21.80
CA GLU A 334 -3.18 -11.27 -20.68
C GLU A 334 -2.64 -10.30 -19.62
N VAL A 335 -3.48 -9.93 -18.67
CA VAL A 335 -3.06 -9.13 -17.52
C VAL A 335 -2.54 -10.07 -16.42
N TYR A 336 -1.41 -9.70 -15.82
CA TYR A 336 -0.91 -10.36 -14.63
C TYR A 336 -1.27 -9.55 -13.40
N ILE A 337 -2.27 -10.00 -12.64
CA ILE A 337 -2.55 -9.44 -11.33
C ILE A 337 -1.56 -10.06 -10.36
N THR A 338 -0.63 -9.25 -9.91
CA THR A 338 0.34 -9.59 -8.87
C THR A 338 -0.35 -9.62 -7.51
N ARG A 339 -0.37 -10.80 -6.90
CA ARG A 339 -1.10 -11.05 -5.66
C ARG A 339 -0.14 -11.14 -4.46
N GLN A 340 0.76 -10.17 -4.33
CA GLN A 340 1.72 -10.13 -3.22
C GLN A 340 1.08 -9.64 -1.93
N LEU A 341 1.59 -10.15 -0.81
CA LEU A 341 1.29 -9.63 0.53
C LEU A 341 1.97 -8.26 0.72
N GLY A 342 1.19 -7.21 0.92
CA GLY A 342 1.65 -5.81 0.87
C GLY A 342 2.56 -5.31 2.00
N PHE A 343 3.13 -6.18 2.84
CA PHE A 343 4.10 -5.76 3.85
C PHE A 343 5.45 -5.39 3.22
N PRO A 344 6.18 -4.38 3.72
CA PRO A 344 7.51 -4.05 3.25
C PRO A 344 8.49 -5.20 3.49
N GLN A 345 9.67 -5.16 2.85
CA GLN A 345 10.72 -6.16 3.06
C GLN A 345 11.22 -6.16 4.50
N ARG A 346 11.64 -7.34 4.99
CA ARG A 346 12.13 -7.50 6.34
C ARG A 346 13.41 -6.66 6.56
N PRO A 347 13.44 -5.77 7.57
CA PRO A 347 14.66 -5.03 7.89
C PRO A 347 15.80 -5.97 8.30
N ALA A 348 17.03 -5.68 7.89
CA ALA A 348 18.20 -6.52 8.19
C ALA A 348 18.42 -6.69 9.71
N ASN A 349 18.09 -5.65 10.49
CA ASN A 349 18.22 -5.62 11.95
C ASN A 349 16.93 -6.00 12.71
N ALA A 350 15.91 -6.52 12.03
CA ALA A 350 14.66 -6.90 12.70
C ALA A 350 14.88 -8.09 13.66
N LEU A 351 14.02 -8.20 14.69
CA LEU A 351 14.09 -9.28 15.68
C LEU A 351 13.81 -10.65 15.04
N THR A 352 14.42 -11.70 15.59
CA THR A 352 13.99 -13.07 15.27
C THR A 352 12.70 -13.41 16.00
N GLY A 353 12.03 -14.49 15.62
CA GLY A 353 10.81 -14.94 16.31
C GLY A 353 11.07 -15.18 17.79
N SER A 354 12.12 -15.94 18.12
CA SER A 354 12.49 -16.23 19.51
C SER A 354 12.80 -14.96 20.32
N ALA A 355 13.53 -14.00 19.75
CA ALA A 355 13.84 -12.74 20.41
C ALA A 355 12.59 -11.86 20.62
N PHE A 356 11.67 -11.84 19.65
CA PHE A 356 10.40 -11.15 19.78
C PHE A 356 9.54 -11.75 20.91
N MET A 357 9.45 -13.09 20.97
CA MET A 357 8.66 -13.75 22.02
C MET A 357 9.22 -13.48 23.42
N GLN A 358 10.54 -13.42 23.59
CA GLN A 358 11.16 -12.99 24.86
C GLN A 358 10.83 -11.53 25.21
N LYS A 359 10.85 -10.63 24.22
CA LYS A 359 10.51 -9.21 24.42
C LYS A 359 9.10 -9.03 24.97
N VAL A 360 8.13 -9.80 24.47
CA VAL A 360 6.70 -9.61 24.81
C VAL A 360 6.19 -10.49 25.95
N GLU A 361 7.06 -11.31 26.57
CA GLU A 361 6.67 -12.36 27.53
C GLU A 361 5.83 -11.83 28.71
N TYR A 362 6.17 -10.64 29.21
CA TYR A 362 5.53 -10.02 30.38
C TYR A 362 4.74 -8.75 30.03
N MET A 363 4.49 -8.51 28.75
CA MET A 363 3.70 -7.36 28.31
C MET A 363 2.20 -7.59 28.55
N THR A 364 1.46 -6.50 28.75
CA THR A 364 -0.01 -6.56 28.70
C THR A 364 -0.50 -6.90 27.29
N PHE A 365 -1.78 -7.23 27.17
CA PHE A 365 -2.40 -7.45 25.86
C PHE A 365 -2.18 -6.27 24.91
N GLU A 366 -2.45 -5.03 25.35
CA GLU A 366 -2.38 -3.82 24.54
C GLU A 366 -0.94 -3.50 24.10
N GLN A 367 0.02 -3.68 25.01
CA GLN A 367 1.45 -3.53 24.72
C GLN A 367 1.91 -4.56 23.68
N ARG A 368 1.50 -5.83 23.86
CA ARG A 368 1.83 -6.91 22.94
C ARG A 368 1.21 -6.68 21.56
N GLU A 369 -0.07 -6.31 21.47
CA GLU A 369 -0.74 -5.99 20.21
C GLU A 369 -0.04 -4.84 19.47
N SER A 370 0.38 -3.80 20.20
CA SER A 370 1.14 -2.67 19.64
C SER A 370 2.50 -3.12 19.07
N GLU A 371 3.21 -3.98 19.78
CA GLU A 371 4.50 -4.53 19.33
C GLU A 371 4.36 -5.49 18.15
N ILE A 372 3.32 -6.33 18.14
CA ILE A 372 2.96 -7.19 17.01
C ILE A 372 2.71 -6.34 15.76
N TYR A 373 1.87 -5.31 15.89
CA TYR A 373 1.59 -4.39 14.78
C TYR A 373 2.86 -3.73 14.28
N ASN A 374 3.70 -3.21 15.19
CA ASN A 374 4.93 -2.52 14.83
C ASN A 374 5.91 -3.43 14.08
N GLU A 375 6.13 -4.66 14.50
CA GLU A 375 7.04 -5.59 13.82
C GLU A 375 6.51 -6.01 12.44
N ILE A 376 5.25 -6.44 12.34
CA ILE A 376 4.68 -6.93 11.08
C ILE A 376 4.50 -5.79 10.06
N SER A 377 4.02 -4.61 10.47
CA SER A 377 3.85 -3.46 9.58
C SER A 377 5.17 -2.94 9.00
N ARG A 378 6.29 -3.13 9.71
CA ARG A 378 7.64 -2.86 9.22
C ARG A 378 8.26 -4.03 8.45
N GLY A 379 7.51 -5.10 8.22
CA GLY A 379 7.92 -6.20 7.37
C GLY A 379 8.65 -7.34 8.07
N ASN A 380 8.68 -7.40 9.40
CA ASN A 380 9.35 -8.49 10.12
C ASN A 380 8.52 -9.78 10.11
N ILE A 381 8.39 -10.37 8.93
CA ILE A 381 7.77 -11.67 8.67
C ILE A 381 8.73 -12.54 7.86
N PRO A 382 8.61 -13.88 7.96
CA PRO A 382 9.35 -14.80 7.09
C PRO A 382 9.05 -14.56 5.60
N ASP A 383 10.06 -14.73 4.74
CA ASP A 383 9.92 -14.51 3.29
C ASP A 383 8.97 -15.50 2.64
N PHE A 384 8.89 -16.72 3.17
CA PHE A 384 7.97 -17.73 2.63
C PHE A 384 6.50 -17.30 2.74
N LEU A 385 6.12 -16.47 3.72
CA LEU A 385 4.75 -15.94 3.84
C LEU A 385 4.39 -14.94 2.73
N ARG A 386 5.39 -14.33 2.10
CA ARG A 386 5.19 -13.33 1.03
C ARG A 386 4.79 -13.96 -0.29
N ASN A 387 5.08 -15.25 -0.46
CA ASN A 387 4.68 -16.03 -1.62
C ASN A 387 3.29 -16.62 -1.36
N MET A 388 2.25 -15.82 -1.64
CA MET A 388 0.87 -16.27 -1.48
C MET A 388 0.59 -17.45 -2.43
N VAL A 389 -0.26 -18.38 -1.98
CA VAL A 389 -0.66 -19.56 -2.73
C VAL A 389 -1.99 -19.27 -3.42
N THR A 390 -2.01 -19.42 -4.75
CA THR A 390 -3.23 -19.29 -5.53
C THR A 390 -4.06 -20.57 -5.49
N ILE A 391 -5.26 -20.47 -4.94
CA ILE A 391 -6.30 -21.48 -5.06
C ILE A 391 -7.16 -21.14 -6.29
N ARG A 392 -7.49 -22.18 -7.06
CA ARG A 392 -8.45 -22.12 -8.17
C ARG A 392 -9.50 -23.19 -7.93
N THR A 393 -10.73 -22.76 -7.73
CA THR A 393 -11.84 -23.63 -7.33
C THR A 393 -13.11 -23.20 -8.06
N THR A 394 -14.18 -23.97 -7.91
CA THR A 394 -15.51 -23.63 -8.42
C THR A 394 -16.46 -23.48 -7.24
N LEU A 395 -17.01 -22.29 -7.07
CA LEU A 395 -17.90 -21.95 -5.95
C LEU A 395 -19.25 -21.50 -6.49
N LYS A 396 -20.30 -21.74 -5.71
CA LYS A 396 -21.67 -21.41 -6.10
C LYS A 396 -22.16 -20.12 -5.45
N ASP A 397 -22.91 -19.35 -6.21
CA ASP A 397 -23.66 -18.18 -5.74
C ASP A 397 -24.98 -18.57 -5.07
N VAL A 398 -25.80 -17.58 -4.70
CA VAL A 398 -27.06 -17.81 -3.96
C VAL A 398 -28.12 -18.52 -4.83
N SER A 399 -27.99 -18.40 -6.16
CA SER A 399 -28.87 -19.05 -7.14
C SER A 399 -28.40 -20.47 -7.50
N GLY A 400 -27.26 -20.92 -6.95
CA GLY A 400 -26.63 -22.20 -7.27
C GLY A 400 -25.81 -22.20 -8.56
N ILE A 401 -25.62 -21.03 -9.19
CA ILE A 401 -24.78 -20.86 -10.38
C ILE A 401 -23.32 -21.05 -9.97
N SER A 402 -22.59 -21.83 -10.75
CA SER A 402 -21.18 -22.13 -10.49
C SER A 402 -20.29 -21.10 -11.16
N HIS A 403 -19.35 -20.56 -10.39
CA HIS A 403 -18.38 -19.58 -10.84
C HIS A 403 -16.96 -20.13 -10.75
N SER A 404 -16.12 -19.81 -11.73
CA SER A 404 -14.69 -20.04 -11.65
C SER A 404 -14.09 -19.01 -10.70
N VAL A 405 -13.61 -19.45 -9.54
CA VAL A 405 -13.05 -18.55 -8.52
C VAL A 405 -11.57 -18.80 -8.35
N SER A 406 -10.80 -17.72 -8.31
CA SER A 406 -9.39 -17.77 -7.92
C SER A 406 -9.08 -16.70 -6.89
N TYR A 407 -8.47 -17.13 -5.80
CA TYR A 407 -8.04 -16.26 -4.71
C TYR A 407 -6.68 -16.72 -4.19
N ASP A 408 -6.01 -15.80 -3.50
CA ASP A 408 -4.69 -16.04 -2.94
C ASP A 408 -4.73 -15.99 -1.43
N VAL A 409 -3.96 -16.88 -0.81
CA VAL A 409 -3.90 -17.03 0.64
C VAL A 409 -2.46 -17.15 1.11
N THR A 410 -2.13 -16.64 2.28
CA THR A 410 -0.82 -16.89 2.88
C THR A 410 -0.63 -18.39 3.09
N PRO A 411 0.55 -18.96 2.76
CA PRO A 411 0.78 -20.40 2.86
C PRO A 411 0.64 -20.92 4.29
N ASP A 412 0.91 -20.06 5.26
CA ASP A 412 0.79 -20.32 6.69
C ASP A 412 0.16 -19.11 7.40
N TYR A 413 -0.04 -19.22 8.71
CA TYR A 413 -0.51 -18.14 9.57
C TYR A 413 0.58 -17.08 9.77
N LEU A 414 0.17 -15.83 10.02
CA LEU A 414 1.09 -14.73 10.30
C LEU A 414 2.08 -15.09 11.41
N ALA A 415 3.35 -14.80 11.13
CA ALA A 415 4.47 -15.08 12.01
C ALA A 415 5.45 -13.90 12.02
N ILE A 416 6.13 -13.70 13.15
CA ILE A 416 7.23 -12.73 13.27
C ILE A 416 8.55 -13.49 13.27
N GLY A 417 9.53 -13.00 12.51
CA GLY A 417 10.88 -13.55 12.47
C GLY A 417 11.46 -13.73 11.07
N SER A 418 12.49 -14.57 10.96
CA SER A 418 13.14 -14.94 9.69
C SER A 418 12.68 -16.33 9.23
N ASN A 419 13.12 -16.77 8.04
CA ASN A 419 12.84 -18.14 7.58
C ASN A 419 13.39 -19.24 8.50
N SER A 420 14.42 -18.94 9.30
CA SER A 420 15.10 -19.90 10.17
C SER A 420 14.69 -19.79 11.65
N ASP A 421 14.11 -18.66 12.07
CA ASP A 421 13.67 -18.43 13.46
C ASP A 421 12.45 -17.51 13.45
N PHE A 422 11.27 -18.13 13.55
CA PHE A 422 9.97 -17.46 13.57
C PHE A 422 9.02 -18.08 14.58
N CYS A 423 8.02 -17.30 15.01
CA CYS A 423 6.88 -17.79 15.78
C CYS A 423 5.59 -17.32 15.13
N ARG A 424 4.63 -18.24 14.93
CA ARG A 424 3.25 -17.89 14.56
C ARG A 424 2.63 -17.09 15.69
N ILE A 425 1.98 -15.97 15.38
CA ILE A 425 1.57 -14.98 16.38
C ILE A 425 0.04 -14.98 16.56
N PRO A 426 -0.47 -15.55 17.66
CA PRO A 426 -1.81 -15.23 18.14
C PRO A 426 -1.93 -13.72 18.42
N MET A 427 -3.00 -13.08 17.93
CA MET A 427 -3.28 -11.66 18.15
C MET A 427 -4.78 -11.38 18.13
N GLY A 428 -5.18 -10.21 18.61
CA GLY A 428 -6.57 -9.76 18.59
C GLY A 428 -7.07 -9.42 17.17
N PRO A 429 -8.40 -9.44 16.95
CA PRO A 429 -8.99 -9.22 15.64
C PRO A 429 -8.79 -7.79 15.12
N LEU A 430 -8.69 -6.79 16.01
CA LEU A 430 -8.48 -5.40 15.62
C LEU A 430 -7.07 -5.17 15.06
N THR A 431 -6.04 -5.76 15.68
CA THR A 431 -4.67 -5.71 15.15
C THR A 431 -4.57 -6.49 13.85
N ALA A 432 -5.19 -7.68 13.78
CA ALA A 432 -5.27 -8.46 12.56
C ALA A 432 -5.93 -7.68 11.42
N GLN A 433 -7.04 -6.99 11.68
CA GLN A 433 -7.72 -6.14 10.69
C GLN A 433 -6.82 -5.00 10.22
N ARG A 434 -6.14 -4.28 11.13
CA ARG A 434 -5.21 -3.19 10.73
C ARG A 434 -4.07 -3.72 9.85
N LEU A 435 -3.53 -4.88 10.17
CA LEU A 435 -2.50 -5.53 9.36
C LEU A 435 -3.03 -5.97 8.00
N ALA A 436 -4.26 -6.46 7.95
CA ALA A 436 -4.93 -6.81 6.71
C ALA A 436 -5.12 -5.57 5.81
N ASP A 437 -5.63 -4.47 6.37
CA ASP A 437 -5.88 -3.21 5.67
C ASP A 437 -4.59 -2.64 5.04
N ILE A 438 -3.50 -2.54 5.80
CA ILE A 438 -2.23 -1.98 5.27
C ILE A 438 -1.54 -2.88 4.25
N SER A 439 -1.84 -4.18 4.26
CA SER A 439 -1.23 -5.16 3.35
C SER A 439 -2.10 -5.47 2.13
N GLY A 440 -3.27 -4.84 1.99
CA GLY A 440 -4.21 -5.09 0.89
C GLY A 440 -4.86 -6.48 0.96
N THR A 441 -5.05 -7.01 2.16
CA THR A 441 -5.60 -8.35 2.40
C THR A 441 -6.85 -8.31 3.28
N THR A 442 -7.46 -9.47 3.47
CA THR A 442 -8.61 -9.70 4.37
C THR A 442 -8.44 -11.03 5.11
N MET A 443 -9.21 -11.24 6.17
CA MET A 443 -9.32 -12.53 6.87
C MET A 443 -10.36 -13.43 6.18
N PRO A 444 -10.24 -14.77 6.24
CA PRO A 444 -11.20 -15.66 5.59
C PRO A 444 -12.56 -15.63 6.29
N THR A 445 -13.58 -16.12 5.60
CA THR A 445 -14.82 -16.58 6.22
C THR A 445 -14.69 -18.05 6.64
N SER A 446 -15.66 -18.59 7.36
CA SER A 446 -15.69 -20.04 7.65
C SER A 446 -15.67 -20.91 6.38
N LYS A 447 -16.38 -20.50 5.33
CA LYS A 447 -16.40 -21.21 4.04
C LYS A 447 -15.01 -21.28 3.42
N LEU A 448 -14.28 -20.17 3.42
CA LEU A 448 -12.93 -20.12 2.87
C LEU A 448 -11.93 -20.87 3.74
N VAL A 449 -12.08 -20.86 5.07
CA VAL A 449 -11.27 -21.69 5.97
C VAL A 449 -11.39 -23.18 5.61
N ASP A 450 -12.60 -23.66 5.30
CA ASP A 450 -12.81 -25.05 4.86
C ASP A 450 -12.22 -25.31 3.46
N ASP A 451 -12.45 -24.41 2.49
CA ASP A 451 -11.92 -24.55 1.13
C ASP A 451 -10.38 -24.51 1.11
N ILE A 452 -9.75 -23.64 1.90
CA ILE A 452 -8.30 -23.60 2.09
C ILE A 452 -7.81 -24.94 2.62
N TYR A 453 -8.46 -25.50 3.65
CA TYR A 453 -8.06 -26.78 4.22
C TYR A 453 -8.08 -27.91 3.18
N VAL A 454 -9.10 -27.96 2.31
CA VAL A 454 -9.18 -28.95 1.22
C VAL A 454 -7.93 -28.89 0.35
N HIS A 455 -7.46 -27.68 0.01
CA HIS A 455 -6.33 -27.43 -0.87
C HIS A 455 -4.94 -27.46 -0.19
N CYS A 456 -4.86 -27.62 1.13
CA CYS A 456 -3.57 -27.70 1.82
C CYS A 456 -2.73 -28.88 1.34
N GLU A 457 -1.47 -28.58 0.97
CA GLU A 457 -0.44 -29.57 0.66
C GLU A 457 0.01 -30.30 1.93
N THR A 458 0.16 -29.55 3.04
CA THR A 458 0.54 -30.09 4.35
C THR A 458 -0.64 -30.02 5.30
N LYS A 459 -1.16 -31.18 5.73
CA LYS A 459 -2.22 -31.29 6.73
C LYS A 459 -1.64 -31.90 8.00
N LEU A 460 -1.69 -31.16 9.09
CA LEU A 460 -1.19 -31.63 10.39
C LEU A 460 -2.36 -31.83 11.35
N ALA A 461 -2.21 -32.82 12.23
CA ALA A 461 -3.17 -33.02 13.31
C ALA A 461 -3.09 -31.85 14.30
N PRO A 462 -4.24 -31.33 14.77
CA PRO A 462 -4.30 -30.32 15.83
C PRO A 462 -3.51 -30.73 17.08
N VAL A 463 -2.70 -29.81 17.62
CA VAL A 463 -1.99 -29.99 18.90
C VAL A 463 -2.75 -29.26 20.00
N SER A 464 -3.35 -30.01 20.94
CA SER A 464 -4.14 -29.44 22.03
C SER A 464 -3.44 -29.60 23.39
N TYR A 465 -3.57 -28.60 24.26
CA TYR A 465 -3.11 -28.65 25.65
C TYR A 465 -4.28 -28.61 26.63
N TYR A 466 -4.14 -29.32 27.76
CA TYR A 466 -5.11 -29.25 28.85
C TYR A 466 -5.12 -27.82 29.45
N PRO A 467 -6.29 -27.21 29.71
CA PRO A 467 -6.36 -25.88 30.30
C PRO A 467 -5.82 -25.88 31.73
N VAL A 468 -4.79 -25.07 31.99
CA VAL A 468 -4.22 -24.85 33.33
C VAL A 468 -4.23 -23.34 33.61
N GLY A 469 -5.24 -22.86 34.33
CA GLY A 469 -5.44 -21.43 34.56
C GLY A 469 -5.48 -20.65 33.24
N ASN A 470 -4.75 -19.53 33.18
CA ASN A 470 -4.57 -18.71 31.97
C ASN A 470 -3.33 -19.09 31.14
N ALA A 471 -2.69 -20.24 31.41
CA ALA A 471 -1.44 -20.63 30.73
C ALA A 471 -1.58 -20.69 29.20
N ASN A 472 -2.79 -20.93 28.68
CA ASN A 472 -3.06 -20.98 27.25
C ASN A 472 -3.01 -19.61 26.55
N GLU A 473 -3.05 -18.52 27.30
CA GLU A 473 -2.96 -17.13 26.83
C GLU A 473 -1.55 -16.54 27.02
N MET A 474 -0.65 -17.32 27.63
CA MET A 474 0.73 -16.92 27.92
C MET A 474 1.64 -17.12 26.70
N VAL A 475 2.60 -16.21 26.54
CA VAL A 475 3.60 -16.19 25.46
C VAL A 475 4.42 -17.49 25.42
N SER A 476 4.75 -18.06 26.59
CA SER A 476 5.44 -19.35 26.69
C SER A 476 4.68 -20.48 26.00
N LYS A 477 3.34 -20.50 26.11
CA LYS A 477 2.51 -21.50 25.42
C LYS A 477 2.44 -21.26 23.92
N PHE A 478 2.52 -20.01 23.47
CA PHE A 478 2.57 -19.69 22.05
C PHE A 478 3.87 -20.26 21.42
N VAL A 479 5.00 -20.11 22.11
CA VAL A 479 6.30 -20.69 21.72
C VAL A 479 6.24 -22.22 21.67
N GLU A 480 5.73 -22.85 22.74
CA GLU A 480 5.58 -24.31 22.82
C GLU A 480 4.71 -24.86 21.68
N HIS A 481 3.58 -24.22 21.41
CA HIS A 481 2.69 -24.62 20.33
C HIS A 481 3.33 -24.43 18.94
N ASN A 482 4.06 -23.35 18.73
CA ASN A 482 4.80 -23.14 17.49
C ASN A 482 5.86 -24.23 17.27
N GLN A 483 6.60 -24.61 18.31
CA GLN A 483 7.58 -25.70 18.25
C GLN A 483 6.92 -27.05 17.93
N ALA A 484 5.76 -27.35 18.53
CA ALA A 484 5.01 -28.57 18.26
C ALA A 484 4.54 -28.64 16.80
N ILE A 485 4.06 -27.52 16.25
CA ILE A 485 3.69 -27.42 14.82
C ILE A 485 4.92 -27.65 13.93
N GLU A 486 6.05 -27.00 14.22
CA GLU A 486 7.27 -27.18 13.42
C GLU A 486 7.80 -28.61 13.48
N ALA A 487 7.73 -29.27 14.64
CA ALA A 487 8.08 -30.67 14.78
C ALA A 487 7.16 -31.57 13.92
N GLY A 488 5.85 -31.33 13.95
CA GLY A 488 4.89 -32.04 13.10
C GLY A 488 5.11 -31.81 11.61
N ARG A 489 5.42 -30.57 11.21
CA ARG A 489 5.77 -30.21 9.82
C ARG A 489 7.01 -30.97 9.36
N MET A 490 8.08 -30.96 10.15
CA MET A 490 9.31 -31.69 9.83
C MET A 490 9.08 -33.20 9.75
N ALA A 491 8.31 -33.77 10.68
CA ALA A 491 8.00 -35.20 10.70
C ALA A 491 7.15 -35.67 9.49
N SER A 492 6.32 -34.78 8.94
CA SER A 492 5.54 -35.05 7.72
C SER A 492 6.30 -34.78 6.42
N GLY A 493 7.53 -34.24 6.49
CA GLY A 493 8.28 -33.82 5.30
C GLY A 493 7.78 -32.52 4.67
N GLY A 494 6.91 -31.77 5.36
CA GLY A 494 6.37 -30.50 4.88
C GLY A 494 7.44 -29.41 4.80
N MET A 495 7.41 -28.60 3.74
CA MET A 495 8.36 -27.51 3.51
C MET A 495 7.80 -26.17 4.00
N PRO A 496 8.63 -25.26 4.55
CA PRO A 496 8.19 -23.89 4.82
C PRO A 496 7.66 -23.23 3.53
N GLY A 497 6.49 -22.60 3.60
CA GLY A 497 5.82 -22.00 2.44
C GLY A 497 4.89 -22.94 1.67
N ALA A 498 4.83 -24.25 2.01
CA ALA A 498 3.74 -25.11 1.53
C ALA A 498 2.43 -24.71 2.22
N LEU A 499 1.31 -24.75 1.48
CA LEU A 499 0.01 -24.41 2.04
C LEU A 499 -0.35 -25.40 3.16
N THR A 500 -0.38 -24.91 4.40
CA THR A 500 -0.48 -25.74 5.61
C THR A 500 -1.80 -25.51 6.34
N GLY A 501 -2.48 -26.59 6.77
CA GLY A 501 -3.79 -26.55 7.44
C GLY A 501 -3.88 -27.45 8.68
N GLY A 502 -4.93 -27.24 9.48
CA GLY A 502 -5.25 -28.04 10.68
C GLY A 502 -4.56 -27.58 11.98
N ILE A 503 -3.67 -26.60 11.91
CA ILE A 503 -2.78 -26.24 13.03
C ILE A 503 -3.32 -25.14 13.96
N LYS A 504 -4.32 -24.36 13.54
CA LYS A 504 -4.88 -23.23 14.30
C LYS A 504 -6.38 -23.07 14.07
N LYS A 505 -7.04 -22.34 14.97
CA LYS A 505 -8.34 -21.70 14.79
C LYS A 505 -8.11 -20.38 14.06
N ASP A 506 -8.82 -20.16 12.97
CA ASP A 506 -8.75 -18.91 12.21
C ASP A 506 -9.64 -17.86 12.86
N VAL A 507 -9.13 -16.63 13.01
CA VAL A 507 -9.97 -15.45 13.19
C VAL A 507 -10.59 -15.11 11.84
N VAL A 508 -11.92 -14.96 11.80
CA VAL A 508 -12.69 -14.89 10.55
C VAL A 508 -13.56 -13.65 10.43
N ILE A 509 -13.95 -13.33 9.20
CA ILE A 509 -14.98 -12.34 8.87
C ILE A 509 -16.37 -13.00 8.87
N SER A 510 -17.34 -12.37 9.54
CA SER A 510 -18.71 -12.89 9.70
C SER A 510 -19.72 -11.80 10.10
N ASN A 511 -21.03 -11.98 9.86
CA ASN A 511 -22.08 -11.14 10.46
C ASN A 511 -22.07 -11.18 12.00
N LYS A 512 -21.46 -12.20 12.61
CA LYS A 512 -21.27 -12.27 14.07
C LYS A 512 -20.41 -11.15 14.64
N ILE A 513 -19.62 -10.46 13.81
CA ILE A 513 -18.85 -9.27 14.20
C ILE A 513 -19.79 -8.15 14.66
N THR A 514 -20.95 -8.03 14.00
CA THR A 514 -21.96 -7.00 14.28
C THR A 514 -23.09 -7.49 15.17
N ASP A 515 -22.92 -8.61 15.87
CA ASP A 515 -23.92 -9.14 16.79
C ASP A 515 -24.20 -8.11 17.90
N PRO A 516 -25.40 -7.48 17.94
CA PRO A 516 -25.69 -6.43 18.91
C PRO A 516 -25.75 -6.97 20.34
N ALA A 517 -25.91 -8.28 20.53
CA ALA A 517 -25.86 -8.91 21.85
C ALA A 517 -24.42 -9.18 22.32
N ARG A 518 -23.44 -9.12 21.41
CA ARG A 518 -22.01 -9.39 21.68
C ARG A 518 -21.09 -8.40 20.96
N PRO A 519 -21.19 -7.09 21.27
CA PRO A 519 -20.21 -6.12 20.77
C PRO A 519 -18.83 -6.44 21.32
N HIS A 520 -17.75 -6.11 20.60
CA HIS A 520 -16.36 -6.32 21.03
C HIS A 520 -15.98 -7.79 21.26
N HIS A 521 -16.39 -8.67 20.35
CA HIS A 521 -16.07 -10.10 20.40
C HIS A 521 -15.30 -10.54 19.16
N VAL A 522 -14.38 -11.50 19.36
CA VAL A 522 -13.66 -12.14 18.27
C VAL A 522 -14.51 -13.26 17.67
N VAL A 523 -14.53 -13.37 16.34
CA VAL A 523 -15.16 -14.50 15.64
C VAL A 523 -14.10 -15.48 15.19
N ILE A 524 -14.23 -16.74 15.63
CA ILE A 524 -13.27 -17.81 15.33
C ILE A 524 -13.93 -19.05 14.74
N TYR A 525 -13.18 -19.79 13.92
CA TYR A 525 -13.61 -21.02 13.27
C TYR A 525 -12.42 -21.92 12.89
N GLY A 526 -12.65 -23.22 12.66
CA GLY A 526 -11.69 -24.11 12.01
C GLY A 526 -10.98 -25.07 12.96
N TRP A 527 -9.64 -25.11 12.89
CA TRP A 527 -8.79 -26.08 13.60
C TRP A 527 -9.16 -27.53 13.24
N HIS A 528 -9.07 -27.84 11.95
CA HIS A 528 -9.54 -29.09 11.39
C HIS A 528 -8.72 -30.31 11.81
N LYS A 529 -9.42 -31.41 12.07
CA LYS A 529 -8.82 -32.74 12.12
C LYS A 529 -8.39 -33.17 10.71
N LEU A 530 -7.61 -34.25 10.62
CA LEU A 530 -7.11 -34.80 9.34
C LEU A 530 -8.21 -35.21 8.35
N ASP A 531 -9.41 -35.50 8.84
CA ASP A 531 -10.59 -35.80 8.02
C ASP A 531 -11.30 -34.53 7.49
N GLY A 532 -10.79 -33.34 7.81
CA GLY A 532 -11.38 -32.06 7.42
C GLY A 532 -12.53 -31.59 8.30
N VAL A 533 -12.85 -32.27 9.40
CA VAL A 533 -13.89 -31.80 10.33
C VAL A 533 -13.32 -30.70 11.24
N PRO A 534 -13.93 -29.50 11.27
CA PRO A 534 -13.48 -28.41 12.15
C PRO A 534 -13.75 -28.77 13.63
N ILE A 535 -12.76 -28.54 14.49
CA ILE A 535 -12.93 -28.68 15.95
C ILE A 535 -13.63 -27.45 16.52
N GLN A 536 -13.31 -26.27 16.00
CA GLN A 536 -13.88 -24.99 16.43
C GLN A 536 -15.06 -24.60 15.53
N PRO A 537 -16.31 -24.67 16.01
CA PRO A 537 -17.45 -24.13 15.28
C PRO A 537 -17.41 -22.61 15.24
N LEU A 538 -18.19 -22.01 14.32
CA LEU A 538 -18.23 -20.56 14.13
C LEU A 538 -18.87 -19.89 15.33
N THR A 539 -18.08 -19.17 16.12
CA THR A 539 -18.53 -18.61 17.41
C THR A 539 -17.96 -17.21 17.66
N ASN A 540 -18.67 -16.43 18.47
CA ASN A 540 -18.28 -15.10 18.96
C ASN A 540 -18.46 -14.99 20.48
N ILE A 541 -18.17 -16.07 21.22
CA ILE A 541 -18.38 -16.13 22.68
C ILE A 541 -17.26 -15.48 23.50
N HIS A 542 -16.13 -15.17 22.87
CA HIS A 542 -14.98 -14.58 23.53
C HIS A 542 -14.86 -13.10 23.18
N ALA A 543 -14.50 -12.28 24.17
CA ALA A 543 -14.19 -10.88 23.94
C ALA A 543 -13.00 -10.73 22.97
N ASP A 544 -12.91 -9.59 22.30
CA ASP A 544 -11.87 -9.32 21.30
C ASP A 544 -10.44 -9.23 21.88
N TYR A 545 -10.28 -9.12 23.20
CA TYR A 545 -9.00 -9.24 23.90
C TYR A 545 -8.61 -10.68 24.26
N TYR A 546 -9.47 -11.68 24.02
CA TYR A 546 -9.15 -13.08 24.26
C TYR A 546 -8.28 -13.64 23.14
N VAL A 547 -7.08 -14.14 23.50
CA VAL A 547 -6.13 -14.72 22.55
C VAL A 547 -5.45 -15.92 23.18
N ASP A 548 -5.72 -17.12 22.64
CA ASP A 548 -5.06 -18.36 23.06
C ASP A 548 -3.99 -18.83 22.05
N TYR A 549 -3.15 -19.78 22.45
CA TYR A 549 -2.10 -20.39 21.61
C TYR A 549 -2.57 -20.96 20.28
N SER A 550 -3.85 -21.33 20.18
CA SER A 550 -4.47 -21.96 19.01
C SER A 550 -5.04 -20.93 18.03
N HIS A 551 -5.11 -19.64 18.38
CA HIS A 551 -5.51 -18.60 17.43
C HIS A 551 -4.44 -18.39 16.36
N GLY A 552 -4.90 -18.19 15.13
CA GLY A 552 -4.08 -17.89 13.98
C GLY A 552 -4.76 -16.86 13.08
N ILE A 553 -3.95 -15.97 12.52
CA ILE A 553 -4.37 -15.02 11.50
C ILE A 553 -3.87 -15.51 10.16
N ARG A 554 -4.79 -15.87 9.27
CA ARG A 554 -4.51 -16.17 7.87
C ARG A 554 -5.02 -15.03 7.01
N LEU A 555 -4.23 -14.61 6.05
CA LEU A 555 -4.59 -13.49 5.18
C LEU A 555 -4.86 -13.98 3.76
N LEU A 556 -5.87 -13.39 3.14
CA LEU A 556 -6.23 -13.58 1.74
C LEU A 556 -6.06 -12.27 1.01
N ASN A 557 -5.64 -12.33 -0.25
CA ASN A 557 -5.65 -11.13 -1.07
C ASN A 557 -7.08 -10.60 -1.15
N SER A 558 -7.27 -9.30 -0.92
CA SER A 558 -8.60 -8.70 -0.97
C SER A 558 -9.19 -8.70 -2.37
N ASP A 559 -8.37 -8.82 -3.42
CA ASP A 559 -8.82 -9.01 -4.80
C ASP A 559 -9.02 -10.49 -5.11
N ILE A 560 -10.28 -10.85 -5.40
CA ILE A 560 -10.74 -12.19 -5.77
C ILE A 560 -11.13 -12.18 -7.24
N ILE A 561 -10.69 -13.17 -8.01
CA ILE A 561 -11.11 -13.31 -9.41
C ILE A 561 -12.32 -14.23 -9.48
N ILE A 562 -13.43 -13.74 -10.03
CA ILE A 562 -14.65 -14.50 -10.33
C ILE A 562 -14.87 -14.40 -11.84
N ASP A 563 -14.88 -15.53 -12.53
CA ASP A 563 -15.07 -15.63 -14.00
C ASP A 563 -14.13 -14.73 -14.81
N GLY A 564 -12.88 -14.58 -14.34
CA GLY A 564 -11.86 -13.75 -14.97
C GLY A 564 -11.90 -12.27 -14.60
N ILE A 565 -12.91 -11.83 -13.84
CA ILE A 565 -13.09 -10.44 -13.38
C ILE A 565 -12.61 -10.32 -11.94
N SER A 566 -11.84 -9.26 -11.63
CA SER A 566 -11.37 -9.00 -10.27
C SER A 566 -12.40 -8.19 -9.47
N HIS A 567 -12.70 -8.67 -8.26
CA HIS A 567 -13.64 -8.08 -7.31
C HIS A 567 -13.00 -7.97 -5.92
N LYS A 568 -13.42 -6.99 -5.12
CA LYS A 568 -13.02 -6.95 -3.71
C LYS A 568 -13.82 -7.98 -2.90
N ALA A 569 -13.15 -8.74 -2.05
CA ALA A 569 -13.76 -9.71 -1.15
C ALA A 569 -14.86 -9.06 -0.28
N GLY A 570 -14.61 -7.87 0.25
CA GLY A 570 -15.60 -7.13 1.03
C GLY A 570 -16.86 -6.75 0.24
N ASP A 571 -16.72 -6.43 -1.05
CA ASP A 571 -17.87 -6.11 -1.93
C ASP A 571 -18.67 -7.37 -2.24
N ILE A 572 -17.99 -8.48 -2.55
CA ILE A 572 -18.63 -9.79 -2.74
C ILE A 572 -19.44 -10.16 -1.51
N LEU A 573 -18.84 -10.05 -0.32
CA LEU A 573 -19.49 -10.43 0.95
C LEU A 573 -20.72 -9.58 1.28
N LYS A 574 -20.81 -8.35 0.76
CA LYS A 574 -21.97 -7.45 0.93
C LYS A 574 -23.02 -7.60 -0.17
N ASP A 575 -22.69 -8.28 -1.27
CA ASP A 575 -23.55 -8.41 -2.44
C ASP A 575 -24.67 -9.46 -2.23
N PRO A 576 -25.96 -9.12 -2.46
CA PRO A 576 -27.09 -10.03 -2.29
C PRO A 576 -27.04 -11.34 -3.08
N LEU A 577 -26.35 -11.37 -4.21
CA LEU A 577 -26.25 -12.53 -5.09
C LEU A 577 -24.93 -13.28 -4.86
N LEU A 578 -23.83 -12.55 -4.72
CA LEU A 578 -22.48 -13.13 -4.74
C LEU A 578 -21.93 -13.51 -3.36
N TYR A 579 -22.47 -13.01 -2.25
CA TYR A 579 -21.86 -13.24 -0.92
C TYR A 579 -21.65 -14.71 -0.57
N SER A 580 -22.55 -15.57 -1.03
CA SER A 580 -22.53 -17.02 -0.79
C SER A 580 -21.40 -17.71 -1.54
N ILE A 581 -20.78 -17.09 -2.54
CA ILE A 581 -19.54 -17.58 -3.16
C ILE A 581 -18.48 -17.72 -2.07
N LEU A 582 -18.33 -16.69 -1.24
CA LEU A 582 -17.29 -16.60 -0.21
C LEU A 582 -17.81 -16.91 1.21
N SER A 583 -19.09 -17.10 1.45
CA SER A 583 -19.65 -17.25 2.80
C SER A 583 -20.69 -18.37 2.90
N ASN A 584 -20.75 -19.02 4.06
CA ASN A 584 -21.81 -19.99 4.41
C ASN A 584 -22.95 -19.35 5.23
N GLU A 585 -22.94 -18.02 5.36
CA GLU A 585 -23.98 -17.32 6.11
C GLU A 585 -25.32 -17.27 5.39
N THR A 586 -26.38 -16.99 6.13
CA THR A 586 -27.75 -16.99 5.58
C THR A 586 -28.11 -15.67 4.90
N ALA A 587 -27.29 -14.62 5.04
CA ALA A 587 -27.51 -13.31 4.45
C ALA A 587 -26.16 -12.63 4.14
N PRO A 588 -26.14 -11.66 3.20
CA PRO A 588 -24.98 -10.82 2.95
C PRO A 588 -24.52 -10.10 4.20
N MET A 589 -23.23 -9.81 4.25
CA MET A 589 -22.63 -9.11 5.38
C MET A 589 -23.02 -7.64 5.38
N THR A 590 -23.40 -7.11 6.54
CA THR A 590 -23.54 -5.65 6.72
C THR A 590 -22.17 -4.99 6.89
N GLN A 591 -21.23 -5.71 7.51
CA GLN A 591 -19.86 -5.27 7.77
C GLN A 591 -18.89 -6.42 7.50
N ALA A 592 -18.11 -6.30 6.43
CA ALA A 592 -17.12 -7.32 6.01
C ALA A 592 -15.71 -7.05 6.58
N SER A 593 -15.64 -6.46 7.78
CA SER A 593 -14.42 -6.10 8.50
C SER A 593 -14.72 -5.94 9.99
N TYR A 594 -13.71 -5.90 10.86
CA TYR A 594 -13.90 -5.59 12.28
C TYR A 594 -14.09 -4.08 12.56
N PHE A 595 -13.83 -3.21 11.57
CA PHE A 595 -14.10 -1.78 11.67
C PHE A 595 -15.42 -1.42 11.00
N SER A 596 -16.22 -0.56 11.63
CA SER A 596 -17.45 -0.08 11.00
C SER A 596 -17.13 0.83 9.81
N THR A 597 -17.45 0.36 8.60
CA THR A 597 -17.50 1.22 7.42
C THR A 597 -18.78 2.04 7.50
N ILE A 598 -18.73 3.25 8.06
CA ILE A 598 -19.86 4.19 7.95
C ILE A 598 -20.03 4.50 6.46
N SER A 599 -21.17 4.14 5.88
CA SER A 599 -21.52 4.41 4.49
C SER A 599 -21.63 5.92 4.27
N GLY A 600 -20.57 6.53 3.76
CA GLY A 600 -20.52 7.96 3.43
C GLY A 600 -19.16 8.58 3.72
N ALA A 601 -18.17 8.27 2.86
CA ALA A 601 -16.80 8.83 2.84
C ALA A 601 -15.97 8.66 4.13
N PRO A 602 -14.88 7.86 4.12
CA PRO A 602 -13.92 7.88 5.20
C PRO A 602 -12.94 9.05 4.97
N VAL A 603 -13.16 10.16 5.68
CA VAL A 603 -12.03 10.94 6.14
C VAL A 603 -11.33 10.07 7.17
N VAL A 604 -10.02 9.87 7.02
CA VAL A 604 -9.16 9.39 8.10
C VAL A 604 -9.38 10.33 9.30
N LYS A 605 -10.19 9.90 10.26
CA LYS A 605 -10.22 10.48 11.59
C LYS A 605 -9.94 9.37 12.58
N ALA A 606 -8.72 9.33 13.05
CA ALA A 606 -8.43 8.92 14.41
C ALA A 606 -7.28 9.80 14.92
N PRO A 607 -7.29 10.19 16.21
CA PRO A 607 -8.08 9.58 17.27
C PRO A 607 -9.35 10.39 17.58
N GLY A 608 -10.30 9.75 18.28
CA GLY A 608 -11.65 10.27 18.53
C GLY A 608 -11.72 11.65 19.20
N GLY A 609 -12.94 12.10 19.47
CA GLY A 609 -13.18 13.37 20.17
C GLY A 609 -12.47 13.47 21.52
N TYR A 610 -12.63 14.63 22.15
CA TYR A 610 -12.16 14.83 23.52
C TYR A 610 -12.71 13.72 24.43
N ALA A 611 -11.86 13.08 25.23
CA ALA A 611 -12.28 12.03 26.14
C ALA A 611 -11.36 11.95 27.37
N LEU A 612 -11.93 11.77 28.56
CA LEU A 612 -11.25 11.36 29.78
C LEU A 612 -11.63 9.91 30.10
N PHE A 613 -10.66 9.01 29.99
CA PHE A 613 -10.87 7.60 30.28
C PHE A 613 -10.87 7.35 31.79
N GLN A 614 -11.45 6.22 32.20
CA GLN A 614 -11.38 5.80 33.58
C GLN A 614 -9.91 5.53 33.95
N ASN A 615 -9.43 6.12 35.05
CA ASN A 615 -8.07 5.86 35.52
C ASN A 615 -7.86 4.35 35.73
N TYR A 616 -6.67 3.83 35.42
CA TYR A 616 -6.34 2.43 35.65
C TYR A 616 -5.03 2.29 36.44
N PRO A 617 -5.00 1.45 37.50
CA PRO A 617 -6.15 0.74 38.08
C PRO A 617 -7.19 1.71 38.70
N ASN A 618 -8.45 1.27 38.87
CA ASN A 618 -9.45 1.94 39.73
C ASN A 618 -10.40 0.89 40.33
N PRO A 619 -10.44 0.68 41.66
CA PRO A 619 -9.65 1.39 42.69
C PRO A 619 -8.13 1.22 42.55
N PHE A 620 -7.33 2.18 43.06
CA PHE A 620 -5.87 2.23 42.90
C PHE A 620 -5.13 2.33 44.24
N ASN A 621 -3.87 1.91 44.33
CA ASN A 621 -3.04 1.97 45.55
C ASN A 621 -1.55 2.18 45.25
N PRO A 622 -0.93 3.30 45.67
CA PRO A 622 -1.47 4.64 45.62
C PRO A 622 -1.25 5.28 44.23
N THR A 623 -0.79 4.52 43.24
CA THR A 623 -0.50 5.00 41.88
C THR A 623 -1.55 4.54 40.88
N THR A 624 -1.88 5.40 39.92
CA THR A 624 -2.77 5.12 38.79
C THR A 624 -2.31 5.91 37.57
N ILE A 625 -2.77 5.53 36.39
CA ILE A 625 -2.60 6.33 35.16
C ILE A 625 -3.91 7.05 34.84
N ILE A 626 -3.83 8.34 34.52
CA ILE A 626 -4.91 9.14 33.97
C ILE A 626 -4.71 9.21 32.45
N SER A 627 -5.59 8.56 31.71
CA SER A 627 -5.55 8.54 30.25
C SER A 627 -6.62 9.48 29.68
N TYR A 628 -6.26 10.29 28.69
CA TYR A 628 -7.17 11.23 28.03
C TYR A 628 -6.79 11.42 26.56
N GLN A 629 -7.71 11.95 25.78
CA GLN A 629 -7.54 12.13 24.34
C GLN A 629 -8.02 13.51 23.90
N ILE A 630 -7.28 14.09 22.95
CA ILE A 630 -7.66 15.34 22.27
C ILE A 630 -7.57 15.17 20.75
N PRO A 631 -8.59 15.61 19.98
CA PRO A 631 -8.65 15.43 18.53
C PRO A 631 -7.80 16.46 17.75
N GLU A 632 -7.40 17.54 18.41
CA GLU A 632 -6.59 18.63 17.87
C GLU A 632 -5.72 19.22 18.97
N ALA A 633 -4.66 19.94 18.60
CA ALA A 633 -3.80 20.59 19.58
C ALA A 633 -4.62 21.58 20.43
N SER A 634 -4.63 21.40 21.74
CA SER A 634 -5.53 22.08 22.67
C SER A 634 -4.83 22.44 23.96
N GLU A 635 -5.26 23.53 24.59
CA GLU A 635 -4.92 23.85 25.97
C GLU A 635 -5.66 22.88 26.91
N VAL A 636 -4.91 22.07 27.65
CA VAL A 636 -5.42 20.99 28.51
C VAL A 636 -5.15 21.32 29.98
N GLU A 637 -6.22 21.25 30.79
CA GLU A 637 -6.16 21.31 32.26
C GLU A 637 -6.64 19.97 32.85
N ILE A 638 -5.83 19.31 33.67
CA ILE A 638 -6.17 18.08 34.39
C ILE A 638 -5.93 18.27 35.88
N LYS A 639 -7.02 18.25 36.66
CA LYS A 639 -6.98 18.46 38.12
C LYS A 639 -7.60 17.28 38.87
N ILE A 640 -7.04 16.96 40.02
CA ILE A 640 -7.63 16.03 40.98
C ILE A 640 -8.27 16.85 42.10
N ILE A 641 -9.54 16.58 42.39
CA ILE A 641 -10.31 17.21 43.46
C ILE A 641 -10.83 16.17 44.46
N ASP A 642 -10.96 16.55 45.72
CA ASP A 642 -11.55 15.70 46.75
C ASP A 642 -13.09 15.75 46.74
N ALA A 643 -13.74 14.95 47.60
CA ALA A 643 -15.19 14.90 47.72
C ALA A 643 -15.86 16.22 48.17
N LEU A 644 -15.08 17.18 48.70
CA LEU A 644 -15.54 18.52 49.08
C LEU A 644 -15.31 19.55 47.95
N GLY A 645 -14.78 19.11 46.80
CA GLY A 645 -14.49 19.95 45.65
C GLY A 645 -13.18 20.74 45.77
N ARG A 646 -12.33 20.45 46.76
CA ARG A 646 -11.02 21.10 46.92
C ARG A 646 -10.02 20.47 45.97
N GLU A 647 -9.23 21.30 45.29
CA GLU A 647 -8.12 20.83 44.46
C GLU A 647 -7.01 20.23 45.33
N VAL A 648 -6.60 19.01 45.01
CA VAL A 648 -5.54 18.27 45.72
C VAL A 648 -4.33 17.98 44.85
N ALA A 649 -4.46 18.08 43.51
CA ALA A 649 -3.33 18.03 42.57
C ALA A 649 -3.70 18.68 41.22
N ASN A 650 -2.72 19.31 40.56
CA ASN A 650 -2.77 19.71 39.16
C ASN A 650 -1.76 18.86 38.37
N LEU A 651 -2.24 18.07 37.41
CA LEU A 651 -1.46 17.10 36.66
C LEU A 651 -1.02 17.61 35.29
N ALA A 652 -1.78 18.53 34.69
CA ALA A 652 -1.44 19.19 33.44
C ALA A 652 -2.14 20.54 33.36
N ASP A 653 -1.42 21.55 32.88
CA ASP A 653 -1.95 22.88 32.57
C ASP A 653 -1.10 23.46 31.43
N THR A 654 -1.27 22.90 30.22
CA THR A 654 -0.40 23.19 29.08
C THR A 654 -1.05 22.87 27.74
N VAL A 655 -0.45 23.36 26.66
CA VAL A 655 -0.86 23.02 25.29
C VAL A 655 -0.31 21.66 24.92
N MET A 656 -1.22 20.72 24.59
CA MET A 656 -0.88 19.36 24.21
C MET A 656 -1.21 19.12 22.73
N PRO A 657 -0.40 18.35 21.98
CA PRO A 657 -0.69 18.00 20.59
C PRO A 657 -1.87 17.02 20.48
N ALA A 658 -2.53 16.98 19.32
CA ALA A 658 -3.57 15.99 19.03
C ALA A 658 -3.08 14.56 19.31
N GLY A 659 -3.88 13.74 19.99
CA GLY A 659 -3.48 12.38 20.34
C GLY A 659 -4.06 11.87 21.66
N HIS A 660 -3.71 10.63 21.98
CA HIS A 660 -3.94 10.01 23.27
C HIS A 660 -2.74 10.29 24.19
N HIS A 661 -3.01 10.64 25.44
CA HIS A 661 -2.03 11.06 26.43
C HIS A 661 -2.27 10.32 27.75
N GLU A 662 -1.19 10.09 28.48
CA GLU A 662 -1.23 9.39 29.76
C GLU A 662 -0.37 10.15 30.79
N ILE A 663 -0.95 10.39 31.96
CA ILE A 663 -0.25 11.02 33.08
C ILE A 663 -0.27 10.10 34.29
N PRO A 664 0.88 9.67 34.82
CA PRO A 664 0.93 8.93 36.06
C PRO A 664 0.55 9.86 37.23
N PHE A 665 -0.35 9.37 38.09
CA PHE A 665 -0.75 10.05 39.32
C PHE A 665 -0.38 9.20 40.54
N ASN A 666 0.40 9.76 41.45
CA ASN A 666 0.75 9.15 42.72
C ASN A 666 0.06 9.89 43.87
N ALA A 667 -0.90 9.22 44.51
CA ALA A 667 -1.70 9.76 45.60
C ALA A 667 -1.19 9.32 46.99
N GLY A 668 0.08 8.91 47.13
CA GLY A 668 0.61 8.36 48.39
C GLY A 668 0.47 9.29 49.61
N ASN A 669 0.40 10.61 49.37
CA ASN A 669 0.22 11.62 50.40
C ASN A 669 -1.25 11.97 50.70
N LEU A 670 -2.20 11.36 49.98
CA LEU A 670 -3.63 11.59 50.16
C LEU A 670 -4.28 10.48 51.01
N PRO A 671 -5.31 10.79 51.83
CA PRO A 671 -6.04 9.76 52.56
C PRO A 671 -6.83 8.86 51.61
N GLY A 672 -7.00 7.57 51.95
CA GLY A 672 -7.86 6.65 51.20
C GLY A 672 -9.29 7.17 51.11
N GLY A 673 -9.93 7.03 49.95
CA GLY A 673 -11.24 7.62 49.70
C GLY A 673 -11.55 7.89 48.24
N ILE A 674 -12.61 8.68 48.01
CA ILE A 674 -13.09 9.04 46.67
C ILE A 674 -12.52 10.41 46.27
N TYR A 675 -11.98 10.45 45.06
CA TYR A 675 -11.49 11.66 44.39
C TYR A 675 -12.14 11.79 43.02
N PHE A 676 -11.99 12.94 42.38
CA PHE A 676 -12.44 13.15 41.01
C PHE A 676 -11.33 13.77 40.16
N CYS A 677 -11.12 13.23 38.96
CA CYS A 677 -10.24 13.78 37.95
C CYS A 677 -11.10 14.62 37.01
N ARG A 678 -10.80 15.91 36.90
CA ARG A 678 -11.45 16.84 35.98
C ARG A 678 -10.50 17.12 34.83
N PHE A 679 -10.97 16.89 33.62
CA PHE A 679 -10.27 17.19 32.37
C PHE A 679 -11.01 18.29 31.64
N LYS A 680 -10.30 19.36 31.29
CA LYS A 680 -10.81 20.48 30.49
C LYS A 680 -9.91 20.69 29.28
N ALA A 681 -10.51 20.83 28.11
CA ALA A 681 -9.82 21.21 26.89
C ALA A 681 -10.70 22.16 26.07
N GLY A 682 -10.34 23.45 26.03
CA GLY A 682 -11.22 24.49 25.47
C GLY A 682 -12.58 24.54 26.16
N SER A 683 -13.66 24.26 25.42
CA SER A 683 -15.04 24.16 25.92
C SER A 683 -15.44 22.78 26.43
N TYR A 684 -14.62 21.75 26.19
CA TYR A 684 -14.86 20.39 26.67
C TYR A 684 -14.51 20.27 28.16
N LEU A 685 -15.39 19.64 28.93
CA LEU A 685 -15.19 19.37 30.35
C LEU A 685 -15.74 17.98 30.69
N GLU A 686 -14.90 17.10 31.21
CA GLU A 686 -15.30 15.77 31.69
C GLU A 686 -14.73 15.52 33.08
N THR A 687 -15.43 14.74 33.89
CA THR A 687 -14.99 14.38 35.25
C THR A 687 -15.18 12.90 35.51
N ARG A 688 -14.15 12.22 36.02
CA ARG A 688 -14.15 10.79 36.36
C ARG A 688 -13.86 10.59 37.84
N LYS A 689 -14.54 9.62 38.46
CA LYS A 689 -14.33 9.23 39.86
C LYS A 689 -13.11 8.33 39.98
N LEU A 690 -12.19 8.64 40.89
CA LEU A 690 -11.11 7.75 41.32
C LEU A 690 -11.38 7.25 42.75
N VAL A 691 -10.99 6.01 43.02
CA VAL A 691 -11.12 5.37 44.32
C VAL A 691 -9.73 4.97 44.79
N LEU A 692 -9.16 5.72 45.73
CA LEU A 692 -7.87 5.42 46.33
C LEU A 692 -8.05 4.41 47.46
N LEU A 693 -7.52 3.20 47.26
CA LEU A 693 -7.33 2.21 48.31
C LEU A 693 -6.06 2.55 49.08
N LYS A 694 -6.14 2.41 50.40
CA LYS A 694 -4.99 2.54 51.29
C LYS A 694 -4.80 1.26 52.07
#